data_AF-A0A7C2NG33-F1
#
_entry.id   AF-A0A7C2NG33-F1
#
_cell.length_a   1.000
_cell.length_b   1.000
_cell.length_c   1.000
_cell.angle_alpha   90.00
_cell.angle_beta   90.00
_cell.angle_gamma   90.00
#
_symmetry.space_group_name_H-M   'P 1'
#
loop_
_entity.id
_entity.type
_entity.pdbx_description
1 polymer ?
#
loop_
_entity_poly.entity_id
_entity_poly.type
_entity_poly.pdbx_seq_one_letter_code
_entity_poly.pdbx_strand_id
1 'polypeptide(L)'
;MGCGTRALALSVLTGLAVLPAASADAAEVFGVEVELHGAYELQLRGIARDFDFSDDWDVTQFYHVFNVEAEFDFAPDGVGPIEVLQGFLRVEVRYDCVWTRGCGLFSSMDAFGDRARKLPKRLNDGRRGGFRGTGVIFNGDVREFADIPRELLPYEFRFLPSGDRSPGEFFHIYGIDVLFDSPGVNGVFGDADDPAPFYFERALDECTFAFRQTKGSENGIGVQNLVWNPDCDIRPIGVLRNKPNPLRPGDVNPITGRGGFGALPLRPAPEIGANAPAASWEPQGVYFPNARLAELIRDGELDDTDQNFSQDELAWNLGASQEDEYFLREAYLDIEMLESRLWLRIGKQTVVWGKTELFRNQDRWNPQDLALASLPSLEESRIGLWMARAVWQFWNIGPLEDVRAELVFTYDDFEPNDIGRCGEPYAPNPACNKTFGLFIHGYAGFGVAGEARPPDPWNSAKGIDVGARLEWRWDRFSFAITDFYGHAKLPYADPIFTYSRNVDPFTGRPRERESQGRCRTGREPACLTGDEALLEHSVNQQIFHMICATSIGFSALDPSACGQTVLNSPARTGDDPNVPATATEPRVVVAINSVVAGDPAGVILPGLAASLSGIDEEPLVSAAMLAEQLAPFGVTTPLVELNLDPADGTVDYPEGHPLTLEPDFDVTVRFFYELLGGSLSARLTDAQEALLGCGRFYGTSCDLDGIDLMNAEASAILQSWPGFEGTFGEDWDTTDASVAQPGTIGFEGGPACTRFEGGKQFVLPGCRGPGDPGYDPRIDGTPTNLVHPFTKQPFQSEMAALSWNALMGFVAFSAGADVDIDTFDVFDVLREDGCSFRKVHFCSNVQSLYHVTGVRRNDIRAGGNRRFGRRDFEWHGGRSLLLRYQKYNVLGFSMDFAEDVTKSNWGLEFTWEDDVFEGDNDEFLGYEPTNRYNLTISVDRPTFINFLNANRTFFINTQWFFQYIEDYERGFLNNGPLNVLAVLSINTGYFDDRLQPNLTLVYDFGSNSGAAIPQVTYRYTANFSATFGLAFFMGREEPRPMALEQTVLGIRAGRHAYRDFVENGLSVVRDRDEAFLRVRYTF
;
A
#
# COMPACT_ATOMS: atom_id res chain seq x y z
N MET A 1 5.38 -14.55 -33.23
CA MET A 1 5.31 -15.94 -33.74
C MET A 1 4.19 -16.79 -33.08
N GLY A 2 3.11 -16.20 -32.53
CA GLY A 2 2.35 -16.82 -31.42
C GLY A 2 1.18 -17.78 -31.73
N CYS A 3 0.60 -17.83 -32.93
CA CYS A 3 -0.61 -18.65 -33.16
C CYS A 3 -0.30 -20.10 -33.61
N GLY A 4 0.77 -20.28 -34.41
CA GLY A 4 1.15 -21.60 -34.94
C GLY A 4 1.76 -22.53 -33.89
N THR A 5 2.57 -21.98 -32.97
CA THR A 5 3.24 -22.74 -31.90
C THR A 5 2.26 -23.20 -30.82
N ARG A 6 1.28 -22.36 -30.46
CA ARG A 6 0.21 -22.69 -29.48
C ARG A 6 -0.74 -23.79 -29.99
N ALA A 7 -1.11 -23.74 -31.27
CA ALA A 7 -1.92 -24.80 -31.90
C ALA A 7 -1.15 -26.12 -32.03
N LEU A 8 0.16 -26.05 -32.35
CA LEU A 8 1.03 -27.24 -32.39
C LEU A 8 1.16 -27.87 -31.00
N ALA A 9 1.39 -27.07 -29.95
CA ALA A 9 1.50 -27.54 -28.57
C ALA A 9 0.21 -28.23 -28.09
N LEU A 10 -0.97 -27.66 -28.36
CA LEU A 10 -2.25 -28.28 -27.99
C LEU A 10 -2.50 -29.60 -28.75
N SER A 11 -2.10 -29.65 -30.03
CA SER A 11 -2.18 -30.85 -30.88
C SER A 11 -1.21 -31.95 -30.44
N VAL A 12 -0.03 -31.54 -29.98
CA VAL A 12 1.03 -32.41 -29.45
C VAL A 12 0.64 -32.94 -28.07
N LEU A 13 0.06 -32.11 -27.20
CA LEU A 13 -0.51 -32.50 -25.90
C LEU A 13 -1.63 -33.56 -26.05
N THR A 14 -2.53 -33.39 -27.02
CA THR A 14 -3.56 -34.41 -27.31
C THR A 14 -3.00 -35.66 -28.00
N GLY A 15 -1.93 -35.52 -28.80
CA GLY A 15 -1.27 -36.65 -29.48
C GLY A 15 -0.40 -37.52 -28.56
N LEU A 16 0.33 -36.91 -27.61
CA LEU A 16 1.23 -37.59 -26.67
C LEU A 16 0.49 -38.32 -25.56
N ALA A 17 -0.69 -37.85 -25.16
CA ALA A 17 -1.57 -38.57 -24.22
C ALA A 17 -2.05 -39.95 -24.77
N VAL A 18 -1.84 -40.23 -26.06
CA VAL A 18 -2.30 -41.45 -26.75
C VAL A 18 -1.13 -42.34 -27.21
N LEU A 19 0.14 -41.93 -27.00
CA LEU A 19 1.27 -42.77 -27.39
C LEU A 19 1.46 -43.94 -26.40
N PRO A 20 1.50 -45.20 -26.87
CA PRO A 20 1.90 -46.32 -26.03
C PRO A 20 3.35 -46.12 -25.59
N ALA A 21 3.68 -46.51 -24.35
CA ALA A 21 5.02 -46.48 -23.80
C ALA A 21 6.06 -46.98 -24.81
N ALA A 22 6.80 -46.05 -25.41
CA ALA A 22 8.03 -46.39 -26.10
C ALA A 22 9.06 -46.70 -25.01
N SER A 23 9.90 -47.72 -25.24
CA SER A 23 11.14 -47.85 -24.47
C SER A 23 12.00 -46.62 -24.75
N ALA A 24 12.65 -46.07 -23.71
CA ALA A 24 13.76 -45.14 -23.91
C ALA A 24 14.74 -45.79 -24.90
N ASP A 25 14.96 -45.14 -26.04
CA ASP A 25 15.78 -45.64 -27.14
C ASP A 25 16.70 -44.48 -27.54
N ALA A 26 18.01 -44.68 -27.41
CA ALA A 26 19.00 -43.70 -27.83
C ALA A 26 19.03 -43.65 -29.37
N ALA A 27 18.94 -42.45 -29.93
CA ALA A 27 18.90 -42.26 -31.37
C ALA A 27 20.12 -41.46 -31.84
N GLU A 28 20.85 -41.99 -32.84
CA GLU A 28 21.97 -41.28 -33.44
C GLU A 28 21.46 -40.28 -34.49
N VAL A 29 21.62 -38.99 -34.24
CA VAL A 29 21.19 -37.90 -35.12
C VAL A 29 22.42 -37.07 -35.51
N PHE A 30 22.76 -37.07 -36.80
CA PHE A 30 23.95 -36.38 -37.34
C PHE A 30 25.30 -36.78 -36.70
N GLY A 31 25.42 -38.01 -36.18
CA GLY A 31 26.63 -38.51 -35.52
C GLY A 31 26.76 -38.10 -34.04
N VAL A 32 25.67 -37.62 -33.43
CA VAL A 32 25.52 -37.30 -32.00
C VAL A 32 24.50 -38.28 -31.42
N GLU A 33 24.84 -38.90 -30.29
CA GLU A 33 23.90 -39.73 -29.53
C GLU A 33 22.94 -38.82 -28.76
N VAL A 34 21.64 -39.05 -28.93
CA VAL A 34 20.58 -38.26 -28.29
C VAL A 34 19.71 -39.17 -27.44
N GLU A 35 19.62 -38.86 -26.15
CA GLU A 35 18.69 -39.47 -25.21
C GLU A 35 17.53 -38.51 -24.93
N LEU A 36 16.31 -39.03 -24.95
CA LEU A 36 15.09 -38.26 -24.71
C LEU A 36 14.29 -38.88 -23.58
N HIS A 37 13.98 -38.06 -22.59
CA HIS A 37 13.13 -38.40 -21.46
C HIS A 37 11.94 -37.45 -21.41
N GLY A 38 10.77 -37.96 -21.05
CA GLY A 38 9.58 -37.12 -20.96
C GLY A 38 8.68 -37.47 -19.79
N ALA A 39 7.94 -36.47 -19.33
CA ALA A 39 6.87 -36.65 -18.36
C ALA A 39 5.67 -35.78 -18.73
N TYR A 40 4.48 -36.38 -18.62
CA TYR A 40 3.23 -35.66 -18.57
C TYR A 40 2.66 -35.77 -17.16
N GLU A 41 2.25 -34.65 -16.59
CA GLU A 41 1.70 -34.57 -15.25
C GLU A 41 0.42 -33.72 -15.25
N LEU A 42 -0.66 -34.30 -14.72
CA LEU A 42 -1.89 -33.59 -14.41
C LEU A 42 -1.88 -33.22 -12.93
N GLN A 43 -2.02 -31.93 -12.61
CA GLN A 43 -2.19 -31.48 -11.22
C GLN A 43 -3.57 -30.84 -11.06
N LEU A 44 -4.32 -31.31 -10.05
CA LEU A 44 -5.60 -30.75 -9.63
C LEU A 44 -5.46 -30.33 -8.17
N ARG A 45 -5.79 -29.08 -7.86
CA ARG A 45 -5.79 -28.58 -6.49
C ARG A 45 -7.03 -27.76 -6.20
N GLY A 46 -7.49 -27.85 -4.97
CA GLY A 46 -8.57 -27.02 -4.46
C GLY A 46 -8.26 -26.53 -3.05
N ILE A 47 -8.62 -25.28 -2.79
CA ILE A 47 -8.50 -24.64 -1.49
C ILE A 47 -9.87 -24.54 -0.85
N ALA A 48 -9.93 -24.81 0.45
CA ALA A 48 -11.07 -24.52 1.32
C ALA A 48 -10.54 -23.95 2.63
N ARG A 49 -11.34 -23.20 3.39
CA ARG A 49 -10.91 -22.72 4.71
C ARG A 49 -11.31 -23.75 5.77
N ASP A 50 -10.37 -24.12 6.64
CA ASP A 50 -10.57 -25.07 7.76
C ASP A 50 -11.16 -26.44 7.35
N PHE A 51 -11.09 -26.79 6.05
CA PHE A 51 -11.86 -27.86 5.40
C PHE A 51 -13.34 -27.92 5.82
N ASP A 52 -13.97 -26.78 6.11
CA ASP A 52 -15.38 -26.75 6.46
C ASP A 52 -16.22 -27.14 5.23
N PHE A 53 -17.04 -28.17 5.34
CA PHE A 53 -17.96 -28.58 4.28
C PHE A 53 -19.09 -27.57 4.05
N SER A 54 -19.28 -26.62 4.96
CA SER A 54 -20.12 -25.45 4.77
C SER A 54 -19.47 -24.42 3.83
N ASP A 55 -18.15 -24.51 3.62
CA ASP A 55 -17.40 -23.73 2.64
C ASP A 55 -17.41 -24.38 1.25
N ASP A 56 -17.35 -23.54 0.20
CA ASP A 56 -17.28 -24.02 -1.17
C ASP A 56 -15.80 -24.36 -1.45
N TRP A 57 -15.57 -25.43 -2.20
CA TRP A 57 -14.23 -25.76 -2.67
C TRP A 57 -13.89 -24.92 -3.88
N ASP A 58 -12.85 -24.10 -3.75
CA ASP A 58 -12.35 -23.26 -4.83
C ASP A 58 -11.28 -24.05 -5.60
N VAL A 59 -11.56 -24.42 -6.84
CA VAL A 59 -10.57 -25.08 -7.69
C VAL A 59 -9.54 -24.04 -8.12
N THR A 60 -8.35 -24.15 -7.56
CA THR A 60 -7.26 -23.16 -7.70
C THR A 60 -6.16 -23.62 -8.64
N GLN A 61 -6.15 -24.89 -9.02
CA GLN A 61 -5.22 -25.41 -10.02
C GLN A 61 -5.86 -26.53 -10.83
N PHE A 62 -5.69 -26.48 -12.14
CA PHE A 62 -5.94 -27.57 -13.06
C PHE A 62 -4.88 -27.56 -14.16
N TYR A 63 -3.66 -27.91 -13.75
CA TYR A 63 -2.49 -27.91 -14.62
C TYR A 63 -2.37 -29.15 -15.49
N HIS A 64 -2.00 -28.90 -16.74
CA HIS A 64 -1.36 -29.83 -17.65
C HIS A 64 0.11 -29.44 -17.75
N VAL A 65 1.00 -30.27 -17.20
CA VAL A 65 2.45 -30.07 -17.25
C VAL A 65 3.06 -31.09 -18.18
N PHE A 66 3.83 -30.61 -19.14
CA PHE A 66 4.57 -31.43 -20.08
C PHE A 66 6.05 -31.06 -20.01
N ASN A 67 6.89 -32.00 -19.60
CA ASN A 67 8.32 -31.80 -19.45
C ASN A 67 9.07 -32.76 -20.38
N VAL A 68 10.02 -32.23 -21.15
CA VAL A 68 10.90 -32.98 -22.03
C VAL A 68 12.34 -32.61 -21.75
N GLU A 69 13.15 -33.63 -21.53
CA GLU A 69 14.59 -33.54 -21.30
C GLU A 69 15.30 -34.21 -22.47
N ALA A 70 16.33 -33.56 -22.99
CA ALA A 70 17.16 -34.04 -24.07
C ALA A 70 18.63 -33.92 -23.68
N GLU A 71 19.35 -35.03 -23.79
CA GLU A 71 20.80 -35.09 -23.59
C GLU A 71 21.49 -35.33 -24.93
N PHE A 72 22.58 -34.61 -25.17
CA PHE A 72 23.34 -34.64 -26.43
C PHE A 72 24.80 -34.94 -26.12
N ASP A 73 25.33 -36.05 -26.61
CA ASP A 73 26.77 -36.35 -26.47
C ASP A 73 27.53 -35.97 -27.76
N PHE A 74 28.14 -34.78 -27.75
CA PHE A 74 28.83 -34.24 -28.92
C PHE A 74 30.24 -34.79 -29.12
N ALA A 75 30.85 -35.30 -28.05
CA ALA A 75 32.21 -35.84 -28.08
C ALA A 75 32.39 -36.95 -27.03
N PRO A 76 31.73 -38.11 -27.21
CA PRO A 76 31.79 -39.21 -26.25
C PRO A 76 33.20 -39.78 -26.07
N ASP A 77 34.03 -39.69 -27.13
CA ASP A 77 35.44 -40.12 -27.14
C ASP A 77 36.43 -38.95 -26.93
N GLY A 78 35.94 -37.73 -26.70
CA GLY A 78 36.74 -36.50 -26.54
C GLY A 78 37.28 -35.87 -27.84
N VAL A 79 37.60 -34.58 -27.80
CA VAL A 79 38.22 -33.81 -28.90
C VAL A 79 39.35 -32.91 -28.38
N GLY A 80 40.60 -33.30 -28.65
CA GLY A 80 41.77 -32.51 -28.27
C GLY A 80 41.97 -32.46 -26.74
N PRO A 81 42.01 -31.27 -26.10
CA PRO A 81 42.10 -31.14 -24.65
C PRO A 81 40.77 -31.31 -23.90
N ILE A 82 39.66 -31.50 -24.63
CA ILE A 82 38.32 -31.74 -24.09
C ILE A 82 38.08 -33.25 -24.09
N GLU A 83 37.78 -33.80 -22.91
CA GLU A 83 37.53 -35.24 -22.72
C GLU A 83 36.07 -35.60 -22.92
N VAL A 84 35.16 -34.75 -22.42
CA VAL A 84 33.71 -34.90 -22.57
C VAL A 84 33.11 -33.55 -22.94
N LEU A 85 32.19 -33.55 -23.91
CA LEU A 85 31.36 -32.40 -24.26
C LEU A 85 29.90 -32.87 -24.39
N GLN A 86 29.08 -32.52 -23.41
CA GLN A 86 27.68 -32.91 -23.35
C GLN A 86 26.78 -31.68 -23.32
N GLY A 87 25.65 -31.75 -24.00
CA GLY A 87 24.59 -30.75 -23.94
C GLY A 87 23.36 -31.29 -23.21
N PHE A 88 22.72 -30.43 -22.44
CA PHE A 88 21.45 -30.73 -21.78
C PHE A 88 20.41 -29.67 -22.16
N LEU A 89 19.19 -30.10 -22.43
CA LEU A 89 18.05 -29.23 -22.70
C LEU A 89 16.81 -29.74 -21.95
N ARG A 90 16.15 -28.86 -21.22
CA ARG A 90 14.89 -29.12 -20.53
C ARG A 90 13.85 -28.08 -20.91
N VAL A 91 12.76 -28.55 -21.50
CA VAL A 91 11.60 -27.74 -21.88
C VAL A 91 10.41 -28.17 -21.03
N GLU A 92 9.79 -27.21 -20.35
CA GLU A 92 8.61 -27.45 -19.52
C GLU A 92 7.47 -26.52 -19.94
N VAL A 93 6.37 -27.11 -20.36
CA VAL A 93 5.15 -26.41 -20.75
C VAL A 93 4.09 -26.66 -19.69
N ARG A 94 3.54 -25.58 -19.13
CA ARG A 94 2.43 -25.62 -18.18
C ARG A 94 1.21 -24.93 -18.79
N TYR A 95 0.04 -25.52 -18.61
CA TYR A 95 -1.22 -24.89 -18.98
C TYR A 95 -2.27 -25.08 -17.89
N ASP A 96 -2.78 -23.99 -17.30
CA ASP A 96 -3.82 -24.04 -16.28
C ASP A 96 -5.21 -23.83 -16.87
N CYS A 97 -6.08 -24.81 -16.68
CA CYS A 97 -7.47 -24.72 -17.10
C CYS A 97 -8.31 -23.76 -16.24
N VAL A 98 -7.85 -23.31 -15.05
CA VAL A 98 -8.65 -22.42 -14.18
C VAL A 98 -8.94 -21.06 -14.82
N TRP A 99 -8.01 -20.54 -15.62
CA TRP A 99 -8.17 -19.29 -16.36
C TRP A 99 -9.20 -19.37 -17.50
N THR A 100 -9.46 -20.58 -18.00
CA THR A 100 -10.35 -20.81 -19.15
C THR A 100 -11.61 -21.58 -18.79
N ARG A 101 -12.08 -21.46 -17.55
CA ARG A 101 -13.29 -22.13 -17.04
C ARG A 101 -13.23 -23.65 -17.17
N GLY A 102 -12.13 -24.22 -16.66
CA GLY A 102 -11.86 -25.64 -16.75
C GLY A 102 -11.60 -26.09 -18.17
N CYS A 103 -10.83 -25.35 -18.96
CA CYS A 103 -10.62 -25.63 -20.38
C CYS A 103 -11.94 -25.66 -21.18
N GLY A 104 -12.91 -24.83 -20.78
CA GLY A 104 -14.26 -24.78 -21.33
C GLY A 104 -15.20 -25.91 -20.86
N LEU A 105 -14.73 -26.82 -19.99
CA LEU A 105 -15.51 -27.97 -19.52
C LEU A 105 -16.46 -27.62 -18.36
N PHE A 106 -16.12 -26.61 -17.55
CA PHE A 106 -16.82 -26.32 -16.30
C PHE A 106 -17.12 -24.83 -16.17
N SER A 107 -18.36 -24.43 -16.48
CA SER A 107 -18.80 -23.04 -16.35
C SER A 107 -18.77 -22.52 -14.90
N SER A 108 -18.72 -23.41 -13.91
CA SER A 108 -18.64 -23.12 -12.48
C SER A 108 -17.23 -22.82 -11.98
N MET A 109 -16.19 -22.99 -12.82
CA MET A 109 -14.81 -22.55 -12.51
C MET A 109 -14.65 -21.10 -12.97
N ASP A 110 -15.22 -20.15 -12.24
CA ASP A 110 -15.25 -18.73 -12.60
C ASP A 110 -14.79 -17.79 -11.46
N ALA A 111 -13.84 -18.27 -10.65
CA ALA A 111 -13.19 -17.49 -9.60
C ALA A 111 -12.02 -16.62 -10.08
N PHE A 112 -11.35 -17.04 -11.16
CA PHE A 112 -10.14 -16.39 -11.69
C PHE A 112 -10.32 -15.94 -13.14
N GLY A 113 -9.47 -15.01 -13.58
CA GLY A 113 -9.48 -14.44 -14.93
C GLY A 113 -10.38 -13.22 -15.11
N ASP A 114 -10.41 -12.69 -16.33
CA ASP A 114 -11.05 -11.40 -16.67
C ASP A 114 -12.57 -11.43 -16.52
N ARG A 115 -13.14 -12.64 -16.52
CA ARG A 115 -14.58 -12.88 -16.37
C ARG A 115 -14.90 -13.63 -15.07
N ALA A 116 -14.12 -13.36 -14.03
CA ALA A 116 -14.42 -13.83 -12.68
C ALA A 116 -15.80 -13.32 -12.25
N ARG A 117 -16.65 -14.20 -11.74
CA ARG A 117 -18.01 -13.86 -11.29
C ARG A 117 -18.26 -14.22 -9.84
N LYS A 118 -17.44 -15.10 -9.28
CA LYS A 118 -17.63 -15.64 -7.94
C LYS A 118 -16.29 -15.74 -7.23
N LEU A 119 -16.08 -14.88 -6.24
CA LEU A 119 -14.91 -14.88 -5.39
C LEU A 119 -14.85 -16.13 -4.49
N PRO A 120 -13.65 -16.63 -4.20
CA PRO A 120 -13.39 -17.59 -3.14
C PRO A 120 -14.06 -17.21 -1.81
N LYS A 121 -14.60 -18.15 -1.03
CA LYS A 121 -15.29 -17.81 0.25
C LYS A 121 -14.39 -17.14 1.28
N ARG A 122 -13.08 -17.43 1.22
CA ARG A 122 -12.05 -16.78 2.06
C ARG A 122 -11.91 -15.27 1.77
N LEU A 123 -12.43 -14.81 0.64
CA LEU A 123 -12.46 -13.41 0.25
C LEU A 123 -13.88 -12.86 0.39
N ASN A 124 -13.97 -11.59 0.69
CA ASN A 124 -15.21 -10.86 0.78
C ASN A 124 -15.47 -10.13 -0.54
N ASP A 125 -16.71 -10.19 -1.01
CA ASP A 125 -17.22 -9.07 -1.80
C ASP A 125 -17.33 -7.86 -0.85
N GLY A 126 -17.11 -6.63 -1.30
CA GLY A 126 -17.14 -5.45 -0.40
C GLY A 126 -18.45 -5.32 0.40
N ARG A 127 -19.50 -6.09 0.06
CA ARG A 127 -20.78 -6.21 0.79
C ARG A 127 -20.72 -7.13 2.03
N ARG A 128 -19.92 -8.21 2.03
CA ARG A 128 -19.80 -9.17 3.15
C ARG A 128 -18.96 -8.70 4.33
N GLY A 129 -18.06 -7.76 4.10
CA GLY A 129 -17.16 -7.27 5.15
C GLY A 129 -17.85 -6.43 6.23
N GLY A 130 -19.03 -5.87 5.97
CA GLY A 130 -19.60 -4.84 6.85
C GLY A 130 -18.74 -3.57 6.89
N PHE A 131 -17.97 -3.31 5.80
CA PHE A 131 -17.00 -2.22 5.66
C PHE A 131 -17.39 -1.16 4.64
N ARG A 132 -18.62 -1.19 4.11
CA ARG A 132 -19.23 0.08 3.72
C ARG A 132 -19.48 0.84 5.02
N GLY A 133 -18.68 1.88 5.30
CA GLY A 133 -18.90 2.75 6.45
C GLY A 133 -18.11 2.46 7.74
N THR A 134 -16.87 1.94 7.72
CA THR A 134 -16.01 2.16 8.92
C THR A 134 -15.54 3.62 9.05
N GLY A 135 -15.72 4.41 7.98
CA GLY A 135 -15.64 5.86 8.01
C GLY A 135 -17.01 6.54 8.08
N VAL A 136 -18.03 5.97 7.43
CA VAL A 136 -19.36 6.57 7.42
C VAL A 136 -20.13 6.09 8.65
N ILE A 137 -20.27 6.98 9.66
CA ILE A 137 -21.44 6.92 10.55
C ILE A 137 -22.64 6.90 9.60
N PHE A 138 -23.51 5.90 9.71
CA PHE A 138 -24.72 5.85 8.90
C PHE A 138 -25.49 7.17 8.99
N ASN A 139 -25.58 7.90 7.88
CA ASN A 139 -26.18 9.23 7.80
C ASN A 139 -27.69 9.19 7.43
N GLY A 140 -28.41 8.09 7.66
CA GLY A 140 -29.88 8.06 7.54
C GLY A 140 -30.49 8.24 6.13
N ASP A 141 -29.70 8.62 5.12
CA ASP A 141 -30.17 8.96 3.75
C ASP A 141 -30.76 7.75 2.97
N VAL A 142 -31.91 7.97 2.33
CA VAL A 142 -32.75 6.97 1.64
C VAL A 142 -32.82 7.11 0.10
N ARG A 143 -32.13 8.08 -0.53
CA ARG A 143 -32.23 8.39 -1.99
C ARG A 143 -31.52 7.37 -2.92
N GLU A 144 -32.01 7.09 -4.14
CA GLU A 144 -31.45 6.02 -5.02
C GLU A 144 -30.09 6.37 -5.70
N PHE A 145 -29.19 5.38 -5.88
CA PHE A 145 -27.97 5.42 -6.70
C PHE A 145 -28.01 4.32 -7.78
N ALA A 146 -27.91 4.69 -9.05
CA ALA A 146 -27.87 3.75 -10.18
C ALA A 146 -29.01 2.69 -10.16
N ASP A 147 -30.27 3.14 -10.02
CA ASP A 147 -31.47 2.30 -9.88
C ASP A 147 -31.54 1.43 -8.59
N ILE A 148 -30.73 1.75 -7.57
CA ILE A 148 -30.73 1.09 -6.25
C ILE A 148 -31.00 2.13 -5.15
N PRO A 149 -32.13 2.08 -4.43
CA PRO A 149 -32.37 2.90 -3.22
C PRO A 149 -31.18 2.95 -2.24
N ARG A 150 -30.75 4.12 -1.71
CA ARG A 150 -29.71 4.20 -0.65
C ARG A 150 -30.11 3.46 0.61
N GLU A 151 -31.41 3.31 0.89
CA GLU A 151 -31.92 2.44 1.95
C GLU A 151 -31.65 0.94 1.69
N LEU A 152 -31.36 0.55 0.45
CA LEU A 152 -30.81 -0.76 0.07
C LEU A 152 -29.27 -0.76 -0.04
N LEU A 153 -28.62 0.41 0.05
CA LEU A 153 -27.18 0.54 0.29
C LEU A 153 -26.93 0.44 1.81
N PRO A 154 -25.98 -0.40 2.23
CA PRO A 154 -26.28 -1.42 3.22
C PRO A 154 -25.80 -1.01 4.61
N TYR A 155 -26.53 -0.12 5.29
CA TYR A 155 -26.33 0.10 6.72
C TYR A 155 -27.15 -0.90 7.57
N GLU A 156 -28.32 -1.32 7.09
CA GLU A 156 -29.11 -2.39 7.73
C GLU A 156 -28.52 -3.80 7.52
N PHE A 157 -27.56 -3.98 6.60
CA PHE A 157 -26.99 -5.30 6.27
C PHE A 157 -25.62 -5.60 6.89
N ARG A 158 -25.17 -4.86 7.92
CA ARG A 158 -23.98 -5.25 8.71
C ARG A 158 -24.03 -6.70 9.22
N PHE A 159 -25.23 -7.29 9.28
CA PHE A 159 -25.47 -8.65 9.78
C PHE A 159 -25.89 -9.68 8.71
N LEU A 160 -25.94 -9.33 7.42
CA LEU A 160 -26.35 -10.26 6.37
C LEU A 160 -25.33 -10.27 5.23
N PRO A 161 -24.47 -11.31 5.19
CA PRO A 161 -23.63 -11.60 4.04
C PRO A 161 -24.45 -11.56 2.75
N SER A 162 -24.08 -10.69 1.80
CA SER A 162 -24.41 -10.87 0.39
C SER A 162 -24.12 -12.33 0.01
N GLY A 163 -25.12 -13.02 -0.55
CA GLY A 163 -24.95 -14.39 -1.05
C GLY A 163 -24.15 -14.46 -2.34
N ASP A 164 -24.03 -13.34 -3.05
CA ASP A 164 -23.58 -13.29 -4.45
C ASP A 164 -22.06 -13.42 -4.64
N ARG A 165 -21.23 -13.02 -3.67
CA ARG A 165 -19.75 -13.16 -3.70
C ARG A 165 -19.14 -12.69 -5.03
N SER A 166 -19.69 -11.65 -5.65
CA SER A 166 -19.13 -11.12 -6.89
C SER A 166 -17.90 -10.25 -6.62
N PRO A 167 -16.92 -10.18 -7.54
CA PRO A 167 -15.90 -9.14 -7.49
C PRO A 167 -16.54 -7.76 -7.33
N GLY A 168 -15.92 -6.89 -6.54
CA GLY A 168 -16.31 -5.50 -6.35
C GLY A 168 -15.74 -4.58 -7.42
N GLU A 169 -16.25 -3.35 -7.49
CA GLU A 169 -15.81 -2.29 -8.38
C GLU A 169 -14.93 -1.29 -7.61
N PHE A 170 -14.31 -0.33 -8.31
CA PHE A 170 -13.36 0.61 -7.71
C PHE A 170 -13.96 1.43 -6.55
N PHE A 171 -15.22 1.86 -6.65
CA PHE A 171 -15.90 2.59 -5.56
C PHE A 171 -16.28 1.71 -4.37
N HIS A 172 -16.05 0.38 -4.40
CA HIS A 172 -16.20 -0.46 -3.21
C HIS A 172 -14.95 -0.45 -2.31
N ILE A 173 -13.86 0.19 -2.73
CA ILE A 173 -12.65 0.32 -1.93
C ILE A 173 -12.88 1.33 -0.80
N TYR A 174 -12.53 0.94 0.41
CA TYR A 174 -12.62 1.80 1.59
C TYR A 174 -11.85 3.11 1.41
N GLY A 175 -12.53 4.26 1.64
CA GLY A 175 -11.95 5.59 1.53
C GLY A 175 -11.94 6.15 0.10
N ILE A 176 -12.26 5.33 -0.90
CA ILE A 176 -12.49 5.77 -2.28
C ILE A 176 -13.99 6.03 -2.51
N ASP A 177 -14.85 5.28 -1.85
CA ASP A 177 -16.31 5.43 -1.87
C ASP A 177 -16.76 6.88 -1.64
N VAL A 178 -16.13 7.59 -0.69
CA VAL A 178 -16.43 9.00 -0.39
C VAL A 178 -16.17 9.95 -1.56
N LEU A 179 -15.26 9.62 -2.48
CA LEU A 179 -15.01 10.43 -3.68
C LEU A 179 -16.17 10.34 -4.67
N PHE A 180 -16.95 9.26 -4.58
CA PHE A 180 -18.13 9.04 -5.40
C PHE A 180 -19.40 9.60 -4.77
N ASP A 181 -19.35 10.21 -3.58
CA ASP A 181 -20.51 10.79 -2.87
C ASP A 181 -20.70 12.30 -3.14
N SER A 182 -19.91 12.91 -4.04
CA SER A 182 -20.07 14.31 -4.45
C SER A 182 -21.05 14.41 -5.63
N PRO A 183 -22.19 15.12 -5.49
CA PRO A 183 -23.01 15.45 -6.65
C PRO A 183 -22.25 16.42 -7.57
N GLY A 184 -22.56 16.35 -8.87
CA GLY A 184 -22.09 17.31 -9.86
C GLY A 184 -22.67 18.72 -9.69
N VAL A 185 -22.52 19.55 -10.73
CA VAL A 185 -22.86 20.99 -10.69
C VAL A 185 -24.36 21.23 -10.52
N ASN A 186 -25.20 20.28 -10.91
CA ASN A 186 -26.65 20.34 -10.76
C ASN A 186 -27.15 19.97 -9.35
N GLY A 187 -26.27 19.51 -8.45
CA GLY A 187 -26.64 19.05 -7.10
C GLY A 187 -27.42 17.74 -7.07
N VAL A 188 -27.51 17.03 -8.19
CA VAL A 188 -28.19 15.74 -8.36
C VAL A 188 -27.14 14.65 -8.43
N PHE A 189 -27.29 13.65 -7.58
CA PHE A 189 -26.35 12.55 -7.46
C PHE A 189 -26.65 11.42 -8.45
N GLY A 190 -25.61 10.76 -8.96
CA GLY A 190 -25.69 9.56 -9.78
C GLY A 190 -26.00 9.82 -11.25
N ASP A 191 -25.74 11.04 -11.73
CA ASP A 191 -26.02 11.41 -13.12
C ASP A 191 -24.74 11.68 -13.93
N ALA A 192 -24.91 12.09 -15.18
CA ALA A 192 -23.81 12.23 -16.12
C ALA A 192 -22.84 13.37 -15.78
N ASP A 193 -23.19 14.30 -14.88
CA ASP A 193 -22.35 15.43 -14.48
C ASP A 193 -21.49 15.20 -13.22
N ASP A 194 -21.56 13.99 -12.64
CA ASP A 194 -20.71 13.59 -11.50
C ASP A 194 -19.24 13.45 -11.94
N PRO A 195 -18.29 14.11 -11.25
CA PRO A 195 -16.90 14.15 -11.70
C PRO A 195 -16.15 12.82 -11.47
N ALA A 196 -16.38 12.12 -10.35
CA ALA A 196 -15.57 10.97 -9.97
C ALA A 196 -15.57 9.82 -11.01
N PRO A 197 -16.71 9.39 -11.59
CA PRO A 197 -16.72 8.38 -12.64
C PRO A 197 -15.85 8.73 -13.85
N PHE A 198 -15.75 10.01 -14.21
CA PHE A 198 -14.90 10.45 -15.32
C PHE A 198 -13.41 10.39 -14.99
N TYR A 199 -12.99 10.79 -13.79
CA TYR A 199 -11.57 10.71 -13.41
C TYR A 199 -11.09 9.27 -13.20
N PHE A 200 -11.99 8.38 -12.78
CA PHE A 200 -11.69 6.97 -12.50
C PHE A 200 -12.23 5.99 -13.55
N GLU A 201 -12.62 6.45 -14.74
CA GLU A 201 -13.22 5.63 -15.80
C GLU A 201 -12.42 4.35 -16.09
N ARG A 202 -11.08 4.44 -16.12
CA ARG A 202 -10.19 3.30 -16.36
C ARG A 202 -10.34 2.23 -15.28
N ALA A 203 -10.35 2.63 -14.01
CA ALA A 203 -10.51 1.69 -12.90
C ALA A 203 -11.93 1.09 -12.87
N LEU A 204 -12.94 1.85 -13.27
CA LEU A 204 -14.33 1.37 -13.31
C LEU A 204 -14.58 0.40 -14.46
N ASP A 205 -13.97 0.63 -15.62
CA ASP A 205 -14.17 -0.17 -16.82
C ASP A 205 -13.30 -1.44 -16.84
N GLU A 206 -12.05 -1.34 -16.37
CA GLU A 206 -11.04 -2.40 -16.53
C GLU A 206 -10.78 -3.19 -15.24
N CYS A 207 -11.12 -2.68 -14.05
CA CYS A 207 -10.66 -3.26 -12.79
C CYS A 207 -11.79 -3.77 -11.87
N THR A 208 -11.56 -4.95 -11.32
CA THR A 208 -12.38 -5.57 -10.29
C THR A 208 -11.55 -5.85 -9.05
N PHE A 209 -12.20 -5.85 -7.90
CA PHE A 209 -11.55 -5.90 -6.60
C PHE A 209 -12.11 -7.02 -5.74
N ALA A 210 -11.24 -7.66 -4.96
CA ALA A 210 -11.61 -8.52 -3.85
C ALA A 210 -11.11 -7.89 -2.55
N PHE A 211 -11.74 -8.27 -1.44
CA PHE A 211 -11.39 -7.71 -0.13
C PHE A 211 -11.11 -8.84 0.85
N ARG A 212 -10.10 -8.66 1.70
CA ARG A 212 -9.82 -9.56 2.81
C ARG A 212 -9.88 -8.78 4.12
N GLN A 213 -10.69 -9.26 5.06
CA GLN A 213 -10.72 -8.69 6.40
C GLN A 213 -9.48 -9.13 7.17
N THR A 214 -8.73 -8.17 7.67
CA THR A 214 -7.54 -8.35 8.50
C THR A 214 -7.76 -7.70 9.86
N LYS A 215 -6.83 -7.87 10.79
CA LYS A 215 -6.78 -7.02 11.98
C LYS A 215 -6.23 -5.65 11.60
N GLY A 216 -6.83 -4.59 12.14
CA GLY A 216 -6.42 -3.22 11.85
C GLY A 216 -6.48 -2.31 13.07
N SER A 217 -6.03 -1.08 12.85
CA SER A 217 -5.87 -0.04 13.87
C SER A 217 -7.20 0.51 14.38
N GLU A 218 -8.22 0.56 13.52
CA GLU A 218 -9.56 1.06 13.81
C GLU A 218 -10.42 -0.02 14.48
N ASN A 219 -10.53 0.03 15.81
CA ASN A 219 -11.34 -0.92 16.59
C ASN A 219 -10.99 -2.41 16.38
N GLY A 220 -9.78 -2.71 15.90
CA GLY A 220 -9.31 -4.07 15.66
C GLY A 220 -9.62 -4.63 14.28
N ILE A 221 -10.13 -3.80 13.36
CA ILE A 221 -10.53 -4.23 12.02
C ILE A 221 -9.68 -3.52 10.96
N GLY A 222 -9.22 -4.27 9.96
CA GLY A 222 -8.50 -3.78 8.79
C GLY A 222 -9.02 -4.46 7.52
N VAL A 223 -8.73 -3.83 6.38
CA VAL A 223 -9.08 -4.36 5.07
C VAL A 223 -7.82 -4.37 4.22
N GLN A 224 -7.56 -5.51 3.59
CA GLN A 224 -6.61 -5.62 2.49
C GLN A 224 -7.41 -5.55 1.18
N ASN A 225 -7.02 -4.64 0.30
CA ASN A 225 -7.59 -4.48 -1.04
C ASN A 225 -6.79 -5.32 -2.04
N LEU A 226 -7.48 -6.08 -2.89
CA LEU A 226 -6.89 -6.99 -3.86
C LEU A 226 -7.40 -6.62 -5.24
N VAL A 227 -6.51 -6.16 -6.14
CA VAL A 227 -6.84 -6.02 -7.57
C VAL A 227 -6.97 -7.44 -8.15
N TRP A 228 -8.16 -7.81 -8.63
CA TRP A 228 -8.50 -9.23 -8.81
C TRP A 228 -8.35 -9.76 -10.24
N ASN A 229 -8.75 -9.00 -11.26
CA ASN A 229 -8.72 -9.48 -12.64
C ASN A 229 -7.39 -9.12 -13.36
N PRO A 230 -6.87 -10.00 -14.23
CA PRO A 230 -5.68 -9.74 -15.05
C PRO A 230 -5.78 -8.50 -15.96
N ASP A 231 -6.94 -8.27 -16.58
CA ASP A 231 -7.17 -7.13 -17.50
C ASP A 231 -7.03 -5.75 -16.86
N CYS A 232 -7.02 -5.64 -15.54
CA CYS A 232 -6.76 -4.37 -14.85
C CYS A 232 -5.33 -3.91 -15.10
N ASP A 233 -5.17 -2.84 -15.88
CA ASP A 233 -3.86 -2.28 -16.21
C ASP A 233 -3.29 -1.48 -15.05
N ILE A 234 -2.24 -2.03 -14.44
CA ILE A 234 -1.48 -1.44 -13.35
C ILE A 234 -0.47 -0.48 -13.94
N ARG A 235 -0.81 0.82 -13.90
CA ARG A 235 0.10 1.90 -14.27
C ARG A 235 0.45 2.73 -13.04
N PRO A 236 1.64 2.58 -12.45
CA PRO A 236 2.02 3.37 -11.28
C PRO A 236 2.29 4.84 -11.61
N ILE A 237 2.45 5.21 -12.89
CA ILE A 237 2.89 6.54 -13.29
C ILE A 237 1.93 7.12 -14.33
N GLY A 238 1.43 8.34 -14.08
CA GLY A 238 0.78 9.15 -15.10
C GLY A 238 -0.66 8.76 -15.46
N VAL A 239 -1.37 7.98 -14.63
CA VAL A 239 -2.75 7.55 -14.92
C VAL A 239 -3.69 8.74 -15.13
N LEU A 240 -3.57 9.76 -14.30
CA LEU A 240 -4.43 10.95 -14.32
C LEU A 240 -3.85 12.13 -15.13
N ARG A 241 -2.80 11.88 -15.93
CA ARG A 241 -2.10 12.92 -16.69
C ARG A 241 -2.98 13.67 -17.70
N ASN A 242 -3.82 12.92 -18.40
CA ASN A 242 -4.69 13.47 -19.43
C ASN A 242 -6.04 13.92 -18.87
N LYS A 243 -6.18 13.99 -17.54
CA LYS A 243 -7.40 14.44 -16.88
C LYS A 243 -7.29 15.94 -16.56
N PRO A 244 -8.31 16.76 -16.91
CA PRO A 244 -8.34 18.20 -16.63
C PRO A 244 -8.00 18.53 -15.17
N ASN A 245 -7.10 19.49 -14.94
CA ASN A 245 -6.79 19.93 -13.59
C ASN A 245 -7.83 20.95 -13.06
N PRO A 246 -8.40 20.76 -11.86
CA PRO A 246 -9.44 21.64 -11.31
C PRO A 246 -8.94 23.04 -10.92
N LEU A 247 -7.63 23.30 -10.94
CA LEU A 247 -7.06 24.61 -10.63
C LEU A 247 -6.61 25.39 -11.86
N ARG A 248 -6.55 24.75 -13.04
CA ARG A 248 -6.06 25.36 -14.28
C ARG A 248 -7.23 25.91 -15.10
N PRO A 249 -7.34 27.24 -15.32
CA PRO A 249 -8.44 27.81 -16.10
C PRO A 249 -8.55 27.30 -17.53
N GLY A 250 -7.43 26.91 -18.14
CA GLY A 250 -7.38 26.36 -19.48
C GLY A 250 -7.78 24.88 -19.59
N ASP A 251 -7.91 24.16 -18.48
CA ASP A 251 -8.35 22.76 -18.45
C ASP A 251 -9.84 22.71 -18.12
N VAL A 252 -10.67 22.80 -19.15
CA VAL A 252 -12.12 22.68 -18.99
C VAL A 252 -12.48 21.22 -18.74
N ASN A 253 -13.18 20.96 -17.64
CA ASN A 253 -13.74 19.65 -17.35
C ASN A 253 -14.91 19.37 -18.33
N PRO A 254 -14.86 18.29 -19.14
CA PRO A 254 -15.86 18.02 -20.16
C PRO A 254 -17.22 17.63 -19.58
N ILE A 255 -17.26 17.18 -18.32
CA ILE A 255 -18.46 16.74 -17.63
C ILE A 255 -19.20 17.93 -17.02
N THR A 256 -18.49 18.76 -16.26
CA THR A 256 -19.08 19.92 -15.57
C THR A 256 -19.16 21.16 -16.47
N GLY A 257 -18.42 21.20 -17.57
CA GLY A 257 -18.32 22.35 -18.48
C GLY A 257 -17.57 23.55 -17.89
N ARG A 258 -17.00 23.42 -16.69
CA ARG A 258 -16.29 24.49 -15.98
C ARG A 258 -14.77 24.35 -16.13
N GLY A 259 -14.08 25.47 -16.24
CA GLY A 259 -12.62 25.53 -16.15
C GLY A 259 -12.16 25.59 -14.69
N GLY A 260 -10.91 25.21 -14.43
CA GLY A 260 -10.36 25.27 -13.08
C GLY A 260 -10.08 26.69 -12.57
N PHE A 261 -10.06 26.88 -11.26
CA PHE A 261 -9.64 28.14 -10.64
C PHE A 261 -9.05 27.90 -9.25
N GLY A 262 -8.55 28.98 -8.65
CA GLY A 262 -8.04 28.94 -7.29
C GLY A 262 -6.59 28.48 -7.18
N ALA A 263 -5.82 28.44 -8.27
CA ALA A 263 -4.36 28.29 -8.19
C ALA A 263 -3.74 29.43 -7.36
N LEU A 264 -2.78 29.10 -6.49
CA LEU A 264 -2.04 30.03 -5.64
C LEU A 264 -0.53 29.85 -5.82
N PRO A 265 0.33 30.78 -5.37
CA PRO A 265 1.78 30.66 -5.52
C PRO A 265 2.35 29.34 -5.00
N LEU A 266 1.94 28.89 -3.81
CA LEU A 266 2.33 27.60 -3.23
C LEU A 266 1.26 26.51 -3.37
N ARG A 267 0.25 26.73 -4.23
CA ARG A 267 -0.69 25.70 -4.71
C ARG A 267 -0.85 25.86 -6.21
N PRO A 268 0.20 25.60 -6.98
CA PRO A 268 0.22 25.90 -8.40
C PRO A 268 -0.67 24.94 -9.19
N ALA A 269 -1.19 25.43 -10.31
CA ALA A 269 -1.69 24.56 -11.36
C ALA A 269 -0.55 24.16 -12.31
N PRO A 270 -0.61 23.00 -13.00
CA PRO A 270 0.39 22.64 -13.99
C PRO A 270 0.45 23.65 -15.13
N GLU A 271 1.65 23.99 -15.57
CA GLU A 271 1.83 24.86 -16.74
C GLU A 271 1.28 24.19 -18.01
N ILE A 272 1.53 22.88 -18.13
CA ILE A 272 1.13 22.06 -19.26
C ILE A 272 -0.33 21.58 -19.06
N GLY A 273 -1.18 21.86 -20.05
CA GLY A 273 -2.58 21.44 -20.00
C GLY A 273 -2.77 19.94 -20.20
N ALA A 274 -3.87 19.40 -19.71
CA ALA A 274 -4.19 17.97 -19.79
C ALA A 274 -4.17 17.39 -21.22
N ASN A 275 -4.38 18.20 -22.24
CA ASN A 275 -4.40 17.78 -23.65
C ASN A 275 -3.10 18.09 -24.43
N ALA A 276 -2.09 18.66 -23.78
CA ALA A 276 -0.82 19.01 -24.42
C ALA A 276 0.18 17.84 -24.36
N PRO A 277 1.15 17.74 -25.29
CA PRO A 277 2.24 16.79 -25.16
C PRO A 277 3.18 17.23 -24.02
N ALA A 278 3.55 16.31 -23.12
CA ALA A 278 4.48 16.52 -22.02
C ALA A 278 5.39 15.30 -21.83
N ALA A 279 6.57 15.51 -21.24
CA ALA A 279 7.44 14.42 -20.86
C ALA A 279 6.91 13.66 -19.62
N SER A 280 7.31 12.39 -19.45
CA SER A 280 6.82 11.53 -18.37
C SER A 280 7.13 12.04 -16.95
N TRP A 281 8.15 12.89 -16.79
CA TRP A 281 8.52 13.48 -15.50
C TRP A 281 7.88 14.85 -15.24
N GLU A 282 7.13 15.42 -16.19
CA GLU A 282 6.54 16.75 -16.05
C GLU A 282 5.12 16.66 -15.42
N PRO A 283 4.79 17.54 -14.46
CA PRO A 283 3.43 17.69 -13.95
C PRO A 283 2.46 18.09 -15.07
N GLN A 284 1.33 17.40 -15.16
CA GLN A 284 0.33 17.63 -16.21
C GLN A 284 -1.03 17.08 -15.76
N GLY A 285 -2.09 17.85 -16.02
CA GLY A 285 -3.44 17.44 -15.62
C GLY A 285 -3.49 17.22 -14.10
N VAL A 286 -4.04 16.11 -13.63
CA VAL A 286 -4.06 15.77 -12.20
C VAL A 286 -2.81 14.99 -11.76
N TYR A 287 -1.88 14.67 -12.66
CA TYR A 287 -0.64 13.96 -12.34
C TYR A 287 0.48 14.91 -11.86
N PHE A 288 1.01 14.65 -10.66
CA PHE A 288 2.11 15.42 -10.05
C PHE A 288 3.17 14.47 -9.46
N PRO A 289 4.27 14.18 -10.19
CA PRO A 289 5.38 13.46 -9.60
C PRO A 289 6.08 14.34 -8.55
N ASN A 290 6.47 13.75 -7.42
CA ASN A 290 7.39 14.43 -6.50
C ASN A 290 8.75 14.63 -7.17
N ALA A 291 9.54 15.59 -6.66
CA ALA A 291 10.85 15.93 -7.22
C ALA A 291 11.75 14.71 -7.45
N ARG A 292 11.82 13.78 -6.49
CA ARG A 292 12.69 12.60 -6.61
C ARG A 292 12.19 11.61 -7.65
N LEU A 293 10.88 11.39 -7.73
CA LEU A 293 10.27 10.54 -8.76
C LEU A 293 10.48 11.15 -10.16
N ALA A 294 10.31 12.46 -10.31
CA ALA A 294 10.56 13.15 -11.57
C ALA A 294 12.03 12.98 -12.03
N GLU A 295 12.99 13.08 -11.11
CA GLU A 295 14.41 12.78 -11.38
C GLU A 295 14.60 11.34 -11.86
N LEU A 296 14.08 10.35 -11.13
CA LEU A 296 14.21 8.92 -11.48
C LEU A 296 13.63 8.59 -12.85
N ILE A 297 12.46 9.14 -13.18
CA ILE A 297 11.81 8.96 -14.49
C ILE A 297 12.66 9.60 -15.60
N ARG A 298 13.14 10.82 -15.39
CA ARG A 298 13.95 11.55 -16.37
C ARG A 298 15.28 10.85 -16.64
N ASP A 299 15.87 10.27 -15.60
CA ASP A 299 17.18 9.62 -15.66
C ASP A 299 17.06 8.15 -16.12
N GLY A 300 15.84 7.62 -16.25
CA GLY A 300 15.57 6.26 -16.74
C GLY A 300 15.93 5.17 -15.75
N GLU A 301 15.78 5.44 -14.44
CA GLU A 301 16.13 4.51 -13.35
C GLU A 301 15.01 3.55 -12.95
N LEU A 302 13.84 3.61 -13.59
CA LEU A 302 12.69 2.75 -13.28
C LEU A 302 12.56 1.62 -14.31
N ASP A 303 12.46 0.39 -13.82
CA ASP A 303 12.26 -0.82 -14.61
C ASP A 303 10.77 -1.23 -14.65
N ASP A 304 10.46 -2.29 -15.40
CA ASP A 304 9.12 -2.89 -15.39
C ASP A 304 8.79 -3.45 -13.99
N THR A 305 7.51 -3.42 -13.67
CA THR A 305 6.93 -3.83 -12.40
C THR A 305 6.34 -5.25 -12.44
N ASP A 306 6.28 -5.85 -13.63
CA ASP A 306 5.81 -7.21 -13.89
C ASP A 306 4.41 -7.44 -13.32
N GLN A 307 3.46 -6.54 -13.63
CA GLN A 307 2.08 -6.63 -13.13
C GLN A 307 1.02 -6.73 -14.24
N ASN A 308 1.37 -6.55 -15.51
CA ASN A 308 0.39 -6.45 -16.59
C ASN A 308 0.48 -7.65 -17.54
N PHE A 309 -0.07 -8.78 -17.10
CA PHE A 309 -0.14 -10.01 -17.89
C PHE A 309 -1.54 -10.22 -18.42
N SER A 310 -1.65 -10.68 -19.67
CA SER A 310 -2.92 -11.16 -20.19
C SER A 310 -3.34 -12.46 -19.50
N GLN A 311 -4.64 -12.71 -19.41
CA GLN A 311 -5.17 -13.98 -18.92
C GLN A 311 -4.59 -15.19 -19.70
N ASP A 312 -4.31 -15.02 -20.99
CA ASP A 312 -3.69 -16.06 -21.81
C ASP A 312 -2.24 -16.36 -21.38
N GLU A 313 -1.43 -15.35 -21.05
CA GLU A 313 -0.07 -15.55 -20.55
C GLU A 313 -0.06 -16.29 -19.22
N LEU A 314 -0.91 -15.86 -18.28
CA LEU A 314 -1.07 -16.54 -16.99
C LEU A 314 -1.59 -17.97 -17.15
N ALA A 315 -2.46 -18.23 -18.15
CA ALA A 315 -2.91 -19.58 -18.46
C ALA A 315 -1.78 -20.50 -18.93
N TRP A 316 -0.73 -19.97 -19.55
CA TRP A 316 0.46 -20.71 -19.96
C TRP A 316 1.60 -20.66 -18.93
N ASN A 317 1.34 -20.13 -17.72
CA ASN A 317 2.37 -19.88 -16.69
C ASN A 317 3.55 -19.05 -17.25
N LEU A 318 3.23 -18.04 -18.06
CA LEU A 318 4.18 -17.04 -18.57
C LEU A 318 4.03 -15.78 -17.70
N GLY A 319 4.42 -15.89 -16.43
CA GLY A 319 4.48 -14.77 -15.49
C GLY A 319 5.81 -14.03 -15.58
N ALA A 320 6.10 -13.22 -14.56
CA ALA A 320 7.29 -12.37 -14.48
C ALA A 320 8.60 -13.13 -14.73
N SER A 321 8.70 -14.36 -14.22
CA SER A 321 9.94 -15.16 -14.30
C SER A 321 10.05 -16.09 -15.50
N GLN A 322 9.05 -16.14 -16.39
CA GLN A 322 9.06 -17.05 -17.55
C GLN A 322 8.77 -16.36 -18.89
N GLU A 323 8.53 -15.04 -18.91
CA GLU A 323 8.16 -14.32 -20.13
C GLU A 323 9.26 -14.34 -21.20
N ASP A 324 10.52 -14.12 -20.81
CA ASP A 324 11.63 -13.95 -21.75
C ASP A 324 12.05 -15.26 -22.42
N GLU A 325 12.15 -16.37 -21.67
CA GLU A 325 12.52 -17.68 -22.23
C GLU A 325 11.38 -18.68 -22.41
N TYR A 326 10.14 -18.23 -22.22
CA TYR A 326 8.93 -19.02 -22.42
C TYR A 326 8.95 -20.35 -21.64
N PHE A 327 9.20 -21.46 -22.34
CA PHE A 327 9.11 -22.82 -21.80
C PHE A 327 10.50 -23.42 -21.53
N LEU A 328 11.58 -22.67 -21.75
CA LEU A 328 12.93 -23.15 -21.54
C LEU A 328 13.28 -23.11 -20.05
N ARG A 329 13.46 -24.29 -19.45
CA ARG A 329 13.77 -24.41 -18.01
C ARG A 329 15.28 -24.46 -17.75
N GLU A 330 15.99 -25.31 -18.49
CA GLU A 330 17.45 -25.45 -18.41
C GLU A 330 18.03 -25.73 -19.80
N ALA A 331 19.17 -25.12 -20.11
CA ALA A 331 19.95 -25.39 -21.31
C ALA A 331 21.42 -25.07 -21.06
N TYR A 332 22.27 -26.09 -21.01
CA TYR A 332 23.69 -25.90 -20.73
C TYR A 332 24.59 -26.91 -21.45
N LEU A 333 25.87 -26.55 -21.53
CA LEU A 333 26.94 -27.42 -21.97
C LEU A 333 27.82 -27.79 -20.78
N ASP A 334 28.08 -29.09 -20.62
CA ASP A 334 29.07 -29.65 -19.70
C ASP A 334 30.35 -29.99 -20.47
N ILE A 335 31.48 -29.53 -19.94
CA ILE A 335 32.80 -29.66 -20.56
C ILE A 335 33.78 -30.18 -19.51
N GLU A 336 34.38 -31.34 -19.79
CA GLU A 336 35.46 -31.90 -18.97
C GLU A 336 36.81 -31.74 -19.66
N MET A 337 37.80 -31.25 -18.90
CA MET A 337 39.14 -30.99 -19.40
C MET A 337 40.21 -31.36 -18.37
N LEU A 338 41.46 -31.48 -18.85
CA LEU A 338 42.68 -31.59 -18.03
C LEU A 338 42.73 -32.83 -17.13
N GLU A 339 42.52 -34.01 -17.68
CA GLU A 339 42.40 -35.29 -16.95
C GLU A 339 41.25 -35.25 -15.93
N SER A 340 40.10 -34.76 -16.39
CA SER A 340 38.86 -34.56 -15.63
C SER A 340 39.03 -33.70 -14.37
N ARG A 341 40.08 -32.87 -14.31
CA ARG A 341 40.33 -31.97 -13.16
C ARG A 341 39.51 -30.70 -13.24
N LEU A 342 39.17 -30.24 -14.44
CA LEU A 342 38.35 -29.06 -14.66
C LEU A 342 37.02 -29.50 -15.27
N TRP A 343 35.94 -29.20 -14.57
CA TRP A 343 34.58 -29.35 -15.06
C TRP A 343 33.95 -27.97 -15.22
N LEU A 344 33.48 -27.65 -16.41
CA LEU A 344 32.82 -26.39 -16.74
C LEU A 344 31.38 -26.67 -17.15
N ARG A 345 30.43 -25.91 -16.58
CA ARG A 345 29.04 -25.87 -17.02
C ARG A 345 28.65 -24.46 -17.41
N ILE A 346 28.23 -24.25 -18.65
CA ILE A 346 27.90 -22.93 -19.19
C ILE A 346 26.52 -22.98 -19.84
N GLY A 347 25.60 -22.12 -19.38
CA GLY A 347 24.23 -22.01 -19.90
C GLY A 347 23.19 -21.72 -18.80
N LYS A 348 21.89 -21.74 -19.16
CA LYS A 348 20.77 -21.60 -18.23
C LYS A 348 20.66 -22.85 -17.35
N GLN A 349 20.91 -22.72 -16.06
CA GLN A 349 21.06 -23.84 -15.13
C GLN A 349 20.61 -23.46 -13.71
N THR A 350 20.45 -24.47 -12.85
CA THR A 350 20.29 -24.28 -11.41
C THR A 350 21.57 -24.63 -10.64
N VAL A 351 21.90 -23.86 -9.60
CA VAL A 351 23.08 -24.06 -8.75
C VAL A 351 22.63 -24.19 -7.30
N VAL A 352 22.94 -25.33 -6.68
CA VAL A 352 22.54 -25.65 -5.31
C VAL A 352 23.76 -25.88 -4.44
N TRP A 353 23.92 -25.00 -3.44
CA TRP A 353 24.99 -25.13 -2.43
C TRP A 353 24.51 -25.65 -1.08
N GLY A 354 23.22 -25.46 -0.75
CA GLY A 354 22.59 -25.99 0.45
C GLY A 354 22.14 -27.46 0.30
N LYS A 355 21.88 -28.10 1.43
CA LYS A 355 21.51 -29.51 1.61
C LYS A 355 20.13 -29.69 2.26
N THR A 356 19.44 -28.57 2.47
CA THR A 356 18.10 -28.48 3.07
C THR A 356 17.02 -28.69 2.01
N GLU A 357 15.87 -29.26 2.41
CA GLU A 357 14.85 -29.70 1.44
C GLU A 357 13.73 -28.67 1.16
N LEU A 358 13.21 -28.01 2.19
CA LEU A 358 12.02 -27.14 2.07
C LEU A 358 12.33 -25.65 2.22
N PHE A 359 13.32 -25.31 3.05
CA PHE A 359 13.77 -23.94 3.28
C PHE A 359 15.25 -23.82 2.95
N ARG A 360 15.66 -22.69 2.42
CA ARG A 360 17.03 -22.45 1.95
C ARG A 360 17.80 -21.67 3.00
N ASN A 361 19.01 -22.13 3.31
CA ASN A 361 19.97 -21.40 4.14
C ASN A 361 21.13 -20.85 3.29
N GLN A 362 22.03 -21.74 2.85
CA GLN A 362 23.20 -21.40 2.02
C GLN A 362 22.88 -21.18 0.54
N ASP A 363 21.73 -21.67 0.07
CA ASP A 363 21.35 -21.56 -1.33
C ASP A 363 20.72 -20.19 -1.61
N ARG A 364 21.45 -19.33 -2.33
CA ARG A 364 21.06 -17.94 -2.66
C ARG A 364 21.07 -17.61 -4.15
N TRP A 365 21.51 -18.53 -5.02
CA TRP A 365 21.71 -18.26 -6.45
C TRP A 365 20.40 -18.09 -7.22
N ASN A 366 19.58 -19.14 -7.22
CA ASN A 366 18.38 -19.18 -8.06
C ASN A 366 17.22 -18.43 -7.41
N PRO A 367 16.48 -17.60 -8.17
CA PRO A 367 15.18 -17.10 -7.74
C PRO A 367 14.16 -18.24 -7.70
N GLN A 368 13.01 -17.96 -7.09
CA GLN A 368 11.92 -18.91 -6.92
C GLN A 368 10.59 -18.36 -7.41
N ASP A 369 9.84 -19.21 -8.10
CA ASP A 369 8.42 -19.03 -8.36
C ASP A 369 7.61 -19.58 -7.18
N LEU A 370 7.05 -18.64 -6.41
CA LEU A 370 6.25 -18.87 -5.22
C LEU A 370 4.74 -18.87 -5.53
N ALA A 371 4.33 -18.56 -6.77
CA ALA A 371 2.94 -18.55 -7.22
C ALA A 371 2.48 -19.92 -7.78
N LEU A 372 3.30 -20.97 -7.69
CA LEU A 372 2.95 -22.31 -8.18
C LEU A 372 2.03 -23.12 -7.25
N ALA A 373 2.14 -22.93 -5.93
CA ALA A 373 1.38 -23.67 -4.91
C ALA A 373 1.49 -22.96 -3.55
N SER A 374 0.72 -23.38 -2.53
CA SER A 374 0.80 -22.79 -1.18
C SER A 374 2.17 -23.02 -0.50
N LEU A 375 2.79 -24.18 -0.77
CA LEU A 375 4.18 -24.52 -0.41
C LEU A 375 4.78 -25.37 -1.53
N PRO A 376 5.38 -24.76 -2.58
CA PRO A 376 5.99 -25.51 -3.67
C PRO A 376 7.28 -26.19 -3.22
N SER A 377 7.63 -27.33 -3.83
CA SER A 377 8.93 -27.96 -3.61
C SER A 377 10.05 -27.13 -4.22
N LEU A 378 11.24 -27.11 -3.61
CA LEU A 378 12.37 -26.32 -4.12
C LEU A 378 12.77 -26.67 -5.56
N GLU A 379 12.70 -27.95 -5.93
CA GLU A 379 12.98 -28.40 -7.31
C GLU A 379 11.99 -27.78 -8.31
N GLU A 380 10.72 -27.71 -7.95
CA GLU A 380 9.67 -27.16 -8.80
C GLU A 380 9.73 -25.62 -8.88
N SER A 381 10.01 -24.95 -7.77
CA SER A 381 10.00 -23.48 -7.69
C SER A 381 11.26 -22.80 -8.27
N ARG A 382 12.41 -23.49 -8.33
CA ARG A 382 13.67 -22.85 -8.75
C ARG A 382 13.62 -22.45 -10.22
N ILE A 383 13.99 -21.20 -10.48
CA ILE A 383 14.15 -20.64 -11.81
C ILE A 383 15.64 -20.73 -12.19
N GLY A 384 15.93 -21.24 -13.38
CA GLY A 384 17.28 -21.40 -13.89
C GLY A 384 17.83 -20.09 -14.44
N LEU A 385 19.11 -19.79 -14.18
CA LEU A 385 19.78 -18.58 -14.67
C LEU A 385 20.91 -18.92 -15.63
N TRP A 386 21.19 -18.03 -16.58
CA TRP A 386 22.37 -18.05 -17.42
C TRP A 386 23.65 -17.84 -16.59
N MET A 387 24.33 -18.95 -16.32
CA MET A 387 25.51 -18.98 -15.45
C MET A 387 26.68 -19.71 -16.10
N ALA A 388 27.88 -19.39 -15.62
CA ALA A 388 29.07 -20.19 -15.84
C ALA A 388 29.56 -20.72 -14.48
N ARG A 389 29.76 -22.03 -14.42
CA ARG A 389 30.22 -22.76 -13.24
C ARG A 389 31.50 -23.50 -13.60
N ALA A 390 32.53 -23.36 -12.78
CA ALA A 390 33.80 -24.01 -12.95
C ALA A 390 34.19 -24.75 -11.66
N VAL A 391 34.39 -26.06 -11.74
CA VAL A 391 34.83 -26.90 -10.63
C VAL A 391 36.23 -27.42 -10.93
N TRP A 392 37.17 -27.14 -10.04
CA TRP A 392 38.54 -27.64 -10.08
C TRP A 392 38.76 -28.68 -8.98
N GLN A 393 39.17 -29.88 -9.37
CA GLN A 393 39.47 -30.97 -8.46
C GLN A 393 40.97 -31.04 -8.14
N PHE A 394 41.29 -30.93 -6.85
CA PHE A 394 42.65 -31.06 -6.32
C PHE A 394 42.95 -32.48 -5.79
N TRP A 395 41.97 -33.38 -5.85
CA TRP A 395 42.04 -34.74 -5.30
C TRP A 395 42.36 -34.70 -3.79
N ASN A 396 43.39 -35.40 -3.36
CA ASN A 396 43.76 -35.50 -1.95
C ASN A 396 44.94 -34.57 -1.64
N ILE A 397 44.76 -33.68 -0.66
CA ILE A 397 45.82 -32.77 -0.17
C ILE A 397 46.15 -33.14 1.28
N GLY A 398 47.21 -33.94 1.46
CA GLY A 398 47.61 -34.40 2.79
C GLY A 398 46.51 -35.25 3.45
N PRO A 399 45.97 -34.85 4.62
CA PRO A 399 44.88 -35.57 5.28
C PRO A 399 43.48 -35.26 4.73
N LEU A 400 43.35 -34.29 3.80
CA LEU A 400 42.07 -33.90 3.21
C LEU A 400 41.83 -34.72 1.94
N GLU A 401 40.63 -35.29 1.84
CA GLU A 401 40.16 -36.09 0.70
C GLU A 401 39.17 -35.28 -0.14
N ASP A 402 39.07 -35.59 -1.44
CA ASP A 402 38.09 -35.00 -2.37
C ASP A 402 38.05 -33.46 -2.36
N VAL A 403 39.22 -32.81 -2.27
CA VAL A 403 39.31 -31.35 -2.23
C VAL A 403 38.90 -30.77 -3.59
N ARG A 404 37.86 -29.95 -3.61
CA ARG A 404 37.34 -29.27 -4.80
C ARG A 404 37.07 -27.81 -4.56
N ALA A 405 37.48 -26.95 -5.48
CA ALA A 405 37.07 -25.55 -5.51
C ALA A 405 36.10 -25.34 -6.66
N GLU A 406 35.03 -24.61 -6.40
CA GLU A 406 33.98 -24.27 -7.34
C GLU A 406 33.85 -22.75 -7.40
N LEU A 407 33.77 -22.22 -8.61
CA LEU A 407 33.52 -20.82 -8.91
C LEU A 407 32.24 -20.73 -9.73
N VAL A 408 31.36 -19.81 -9.37
CA VAL A 408 30.11 -19.56 -10.08
C VAL A 408 30.01 -18.07 -10.38
N PHE A 409 29.57 -17.76 -11.59
CA PHE A 409 29.39 -16.41 -12.09
C PHE A 409 28.09 -16.35 -12.90
N THR A 410 27.22 -15.40 -12.56
CA THR A 410 25.96 -15.15 -13.29
C THR A 410 26.17 -14.01 -14.27
N TYR A 411 25.82 -14.25 -15.54
CA TYR A 411 25.82 -13.24 -16.61
C TYR A 411 24.43 -13.00 -17.17
N ASP A 412 23.42 -13.53 -16.50
CA ASP A 412 22.02 -13.30 -16.77
C ASP A 412 21.59 -11.89 -16.37
N ASP A 413 20.54 -11.37 -16.98
CA ASP A 413 19.85 -10.22 -16.41
C ASP A 413 19.21 -10.58 -15.06
N PHE A 414 18.88 -9.56 -14.27
CA PHE A 414 18.46 -9.79 -12.90
C PHE A 414 17.00 -10.27 -12.84
N GLU A 415 16.83 -11.55 -12.49
CA GLU A 415 15.53 -12.15 -12.18
C GLU A 415 15.23 -12.10 -10.66
N PRO A 416 14.15 -11.44 -10.21
CA PRO A 416 13.66 -11.51 -8.83
C PRO A 416 12.88 -12.81 -8.57
N ASN A 417 12.56 -13.08 -7.30
CA ASN A 417 11.58 -14.12 -6.96
C ASN A 417 10.20 -13.73 -7.52
N ASP A 418 9.57 -14.66 -8.22
CA ASP A 418 8.22 -14.50 -8.71
C ASP A 418 7.22 -14.80 -7.60
N ILE A 419 6.57 -13.76 -7.10
CA ILE A 419 5.50 -13.86 -6.09
C ILE A 419 4.12 -13.82 -6.75
N GLY A 420 4.04 -13.87 -8.08
CA GLY A 420 2.84 -13.69 -8.86
C GLY A 420 2.24 -12.28 -8.74
N ARG A 421 1.16 -12.08 -9.49
CA ARG A 421 0.27 -10.91 -9.42
C ARG A 421 -0.92 -11.19 -8.52
N CYS A 422 -1.47 -10.15 -7.91
CA CYS A 422 -2.78 -10.27 -7.27
C CYS A 422 -3.85 -10.77 -8.27
N GLY A 423 -4.71 -11.69 -7.79
CA GLY A 423 -5.69 -12.38 -8.63
C GLY A 423 -5.22 -13.74 -9.14
N GLU A 424 -3.93 -14.06 -9.06
CA GLU A 424 -3.47 -15.43 -9.29
C GLU A 424 -3.87 -16.35 -8.11
N PRO A 425 -4.14 -17.65 -8.36
CA PRO A 425 -4.68 -18.54 -7.33
C PRO A 425 -3.77 -18.70 -6.10
N TYR A 426 -2.45 -18.69 -6.30
CA TYR A 426 -1.45 -18.96 -5.25
C TYR A 426 -0.55 -17.79 -4.91
N ALA A 427 -0.65 -16.63 -5.59
CA ALA A 427 0.11 -15.44 -5.23
C ALA A 427 -0.05 -15.15 -3.72
N PRO A 428 1.03 -15.13 -2.91
CA PRO A 428 0.95 -14.86 -1.48
C PRO A 428 0.40 -13.45 -1.22
N ASN A 429 -0.18 -13.22 -0.03
CA ASN A 429 -0.86 -11.95 0.27
C ASN A 429 0.02 -10.69 0.09
N PRO A 430 1.35 -10.71 0.31
CA PRO A 430 2.23 -9.58 -0.02
C PRO A 430 2.23 -9.18 -1.50
N ALA A 431 2.01 -10.12 -2.44
CA ALA A 431 1.87 -9.79 -3.87
C ALA A 431 0.68 -8.85 -4.10
N CYS A 432 -0.43 -9.07 -3.39
CA CYS A 432 -1.57 -8.17 -3.44
C CYS A 432 -1.30 -6.78 -2.86
N ASN A 433 -0.45 -6.67 -1.84
CA ASN A 433 0.00 -5.35 -1.34
C ASN A 433 0.87 -4.63 -2.38
N LYS A 434 1.76 -5.36 -3.07
CA LYS A 434 2.57 -4.81 -4.17
C LYS A 434 1.68 -4.31 -5.32
N THR A 435 0.79 -5.16 -5.84
CA THR A 435 -0.11 -4.81 -6.96
C THR A 435 -0.99 -3.61 -6.60
N PHE A 436 -1.63 -3.61 -5.41
CA PHE A 436 -2.45 -2.49 -4.98
C PHE A 436 -1.63 -1.22 -4.72
N GLY A 437 -0.42 -1.35 -4.17
CA GLY A 437 0.50 -0.24 -3.94
C GLY A 437 0.96 0.44 -5.23
N LEU A 438 1.21 -0.34 -6.29
CA LEU A 438 1.51 0.15 -7.64
C LEU A 438 0.29 0.82 -8.27
N PHE A 439 -0.87 0.16 -8.16
CA PHE A 439 -2.14 0.68 -8.67
C PHE A 439 -2.50 2.04 -8.07
N ILE A 440 -2.51 2.15 -6.73
CA ILE A 440 -2.93 3.37 -6.04
C ILE A 440 -1.94 4.52 -6.23
N HIS A 441 -0.64 4.23 -6.43
CA HIS A 441 0.35 5.27 -6.73
C HIS A 441 0.04 6.00 -8.04
N GLY A 442 -0.48 5.30 -9.05
CA GLY A 442 -0.93 5.89 -10.30
C GLY A 442 -2.01 6.96 -10.12
N TYR A 443 -2.89 6.78 -9.14
CA TYR A 443 -4.01 7.69 -8.85
C TYR A 443 -3.67 8.74 -7.79
N ALA A 444 -3.00 8.36 -6.69
CA ALA A 444 -2.81 9.20 -5.51
C ALA A 444 -1.35 9.65 -5.28
N GLY A 445 -0.36 9.11 -5.98
CA GLY A 445 1.06 9.51 -5.84
C GLY A 445 1.79 8.98 -4.59
N PHE A 446 1.12 8.23 -3.71
CA PHE A 446 1.73 7.46 -2.61
C PHE A 446 1.64 5.96 -2.90
N GLY A 447 2.40 5.13 -2.19
CA GLY A 447 2.44 3.69 -2.42
C GLY A 447 3.73 3.28 -3.11
N VAL A 448 3.68 2.35 -4.05
CA VAL A 448 4.86 1.87 -4.78
C VAL A 448 4.88 2.56 -6.14
N ALA A 449 5.93 3.35 -6.41
CA ALA A 449 6.09 4.10 -7.65
C ALA A 449 6.63 3.26 -8.80
N GLY A 450 7.32 2.15 -8.48
CA GLY A 450 7.93 1.26 -9.44
C GLY A 450 9.01 0.39 -8.81
N GLU A 451 9.89 -0.15 -9.64
CA GLU A 451 11.05 -0.93 -9.24
C GLU A 451 12.32 -0.37 -9.87
N ALA A 452 13.45 -0.58 -9.20
CA ALA A 452 14.78 -0.37 -9.77
C ALA A 452 15.61 -1.64 -9.57
N ARG A 453 15.84 -2.35 -10.66
CA ARG A 453 16.60 -3.58 -10.74
C ARG A 453 18.09 -3.29 -10.93
N PRO A 454 18.96 -4.21 -10.53
CA PRO A 454 20.37 -4.16 -10.91
C PRO A 454 20.52 -4.06 -12.43
N PRO A 455 21.49 -3.26 -12.93
CA PRO A 455 21.70 -3.13 -14.36
C PRO A 455 22.16 -4.46 -14.96
N ASP A 456 21.73 -4.74 -16.19
CA ASP A 456 22.19 -5.90 -16.97
C ASP A 456 23.73 -6.05 -16.93
N PRO A 457 24.28 -7.23 -16.59
CA PRO A 457 25.72 -7.51 -16.55
C PRO A 457 26.50 -7.14 -17.82
N TRP A 458 25.87 -7.21 -18.99
CA TRP A 458 26.46 -6.85 -20.29
C TRP A 458 26.60 -5.33 -20.46
N ASN A 459 25.80 -4.56 -19.74
CA ASN A 459 25.86 -3.10 -19.71
C ASN A 459 26.70 -2.58 -18.53
N SER A 460 26.72 -3.29 -17.40
CA SER A 460 27.44 -2.89 -16.20
C SER A 460 27.85 -4.07 -15.32
N ALA A 461 29.13 -4.12 -14.94
CA ALA A 461 29.64 -5.14 -14.00
C ALA A 461 28.97 -5.10 -12.62
N LYS A 462 28.19 -4.05 -12.30
CA LYS A 462 27.42 -3.99 -11.05
C LYS A 462 26.35 -5.08 -10.98
N GLY A 463 25.77 -5.50 -12.10
CA GLY A 463 24.75 -6.55 -12.18
C GLY A 463 25.25 -7.97 -11.92
N ILE A 464 26.57 -8.19 -11.95
CA ILE A 464 27.17 -9.52 -11.83
C ILE A 464 27.04 -10.07 -10.40
N ASP A 465 26.51 -11.29 -10.26
CA ASP A 465 26.56 -12.09 -9.03
C ASP A 465 27.69 -13.14 -9.13
N VAL A 466 28.50 -13.25 -8.08
CA VAL A 466 29.66 -14.17 -8.04
C VAL A 466 29.74 -14.90 -6.71
N GLY A 467 30.37 -16.06 -6.73
CA GLY A 467 30.69 -16.76 -5.51
C GLY A 467 31.65 -17.92 -5.70
N ALA A 468 32.20 -18.37 -4.59
CA ALA A 468 33.14 -19.47 -4.53
C ALA A 468 32.71 -20.49 -3.46
N ARG A 469 32.97 -21.77 -3.72
CA ARG A 469 32.80 -22.85 -2.76
C ARG A 469 34.05 -23.71 -2.70
N LEU A 470 34.57 -23.95 -1.51
CA LEU A 470 35.63 -24.92 -1.25
C LEU A 470 35.02 -26.08 -0.47
N GLU A 471 35.12 -27.29 -0.99
CA GLU A 471 34.64 -28.49 -0.32
C GLU A 471 35.75 -29.52 -0.18
N TRP A 472 35.75 -30.22 0.94
CA TRP A 472 36.69 -31.30 1.22
C TRP A 472 36.10 -32.29 2.21
N ARG A 473 36.75 -33.43 2.35
CA ARG A 473 36.42 -34.45 3.33
C ARG A 473 37.60 -34.70 4.25
N TRP A 474 37.30 -35.02 5.49
CA TRP A 474 38.30 -35.47 6.46
C TRP A 474 37.70 -36.56 7.33
N ASP A 475 38.21 -37.79 7.17
CA ASP A 475 37.65 -38.99 7.78
C ASP A 475 36.15 -39.16 7.42
N ARG A 476 35.26 -39.19 8.40
CA ARG A 476 33.80 -39.32 8.18
C ARG A 476 33.06 -38.00 7.95
N PHE A 477 33.75 -36.86 8.01
CA PHE A 477 33.14 -35.54 7.88
C PHE A 477 33.33 -34.99 6.46
N SER A 478 32.27 -34.41 5.89
CA SER A 478 32.32 -33.58 4.68
C SER A 478 32.13 -32.13 5.11
N PHE A 479 32.94 -31.22 4.58
CA PHE A 479 32.90 -29.79 4.89
C PHE A 479 32.81 -28.98 3.62
N ALA A 480 32.06 -27.88 3.66
CA ALA A 480 32.15 -26.84 2.65
C ALA A 480 32.21 -25.45 3.28
N ILE A 481 32.98 -24.56 2.66
CA ILE A 481 32.94 -23.11 2.89
C ILE A 481 32.45 -22.47 1.61
N THR A 482 31.48 -21.58 1.72
CA THR A 482 30.89 -20.85 0.59
C THR A 482 30.99 -19.36 0.85
N ASP A 483 31.23 -18.58 -0.19
CA ASP A 483 31.16 -17.12 -0.15
C ASP A 483 30.38 -16.66 -1.38
N PHE A 484 29.22 -16.06 -1.16
CA PHE A 484 28.35 -15.52 -2.20
C PHE A 484 28.29 -14.01 -2.07
N TYR A 485 28.52 -13.30 -3.17
CA TYR A 485 28.35 -11.86 -3.26
C TYR A 485 27.43 -11.54 -4.43
N GLY A 486 26.19 -11.17 -4.11
CA GLY A 486 25.15 -10.98 -5.10
C GLY A 486 23.92 -10.28 -4.55
N HIS A 487 22.90 -10.14 -5.41
CA HIS A 487 21.70 -9.40 -5.09
C HIS A 487 20.64 -10.28 -4.39
N ALA A 488 19.94 -9.70 -3.42
CA ALA A 488 18.74 -10.27 -2.84
C ALA A 488 17.70 -10.53 -3.93
N LYS A 489 17.01 -11.68 -3.86
CA LYS A 489 15.94 -12.02 -4.82
C LYS A 489 14.56 -11.46 -4.41
N LEU A 490 14.45 -10.91 -3.20
CA LEU A 490 13.30 -10.14 -2.76
C LEU A 490 13.71 -8.68 -2.56
N PRO A 491 12.85 -7.71 -2.92
CA PRO A 491 13.17 -6.31 -2.75
C PRO A 491 12.99 -5.86 -1.30
N TYR A 492 13.68 -4.78 -0.95
CA TYR A 492 13.30 -3.92 0.17
C TYR A 492 12.57 -2.69 -0.36
N ALA A 493 11.70 -2.10 0.48
CA ALA A 493 10.99 -0.88 0.14
C ALA A 493 11.84 0.35 0.47
N ASP A 494 12.33 1.04 -0.56
CA ASP A 494 13.13 2.26 -0.44
C ASP A 494 12.21 3.49 -0.52
N PRO A 495 12.06 4.29 0.54
CA PRO A 495 11.30 5.53 0.49
C PRO A 495 12.02 6.60 -0.33
N ILE A 496 11.45 6.96 -1.48
CA ILE A 496 12.04 7.99 -2.34
C ILE A 496 11.51 9.39 -2.02
N PHE A 497 10.34 9.47 -1.39
CA PHE A 497 9.76 10.73 -0.93
C PHE A 497 8.76 10.48 0.22
N THR A 498 8.83 11.30 1.25
CA THR A 498 7.89 11.33 2.38
C THR A 498 7.09 12.61 2.30
N TYR A 499 5.81 12.49 1.96
CA TYR A 499 4.92 13.64 1.97
C TYR A 499 4.69 14.05 3.41
N SER A 500 4.93 15.32 3.75
CA SER A 500 4.61 15.90 5.05
C SER A 500 4.67 17.42 4.94
N ARG A 501 3.84 18.14 5.71
CA ARG A 501 3.95 19.61 5.77
C ARG A 501 5.30 20.03 6.37
N ASN A 502 6.24 20.41 5.50
CA ASN A 502 7.59 20.81 5.88
C ASN A 502 7.74 22.33 6.00
N VAL A 503 7.97 22.81 7.23
CA VAL A 503 8.17 24.23 7.54
C VAL A 503 9.35 24.41 8.51
N ASP A 504 10.02 25.57 8.51
CA ASP A 504 11.07 25.88 9.51
C ASP A 504 10.43 25.94 10.92
N PRO A 505 10.85 25.09 11.88
CA PRO A 505 10.20 24.98 13.18
C PRO A 505 10.27 26.25 14.04
N PHE A 506 11.04 27.25 13.64
CA PHE A 506 11.22 28.50 14.39
C PHE A 506 10.50 29.69 13.78
N THR A 507 10.11 29.61 12.52
CA THR A 507 9.39 30.70 11.83
C THR A 507 8.04 30.26 11.31
N GLY A 508 7.84 28.98 10.99
CA GLY A 508 6.63 28.48 10.32
C GLY A 508 6.64 28.67 8.81
N ARG A 509 7.73 29.20 8.22
CA ARG A 509 7.85 29.39 6.77
C ARG A 509 8.01 28.04 6.03
N PRO A 510 7.38 27.89 4.86
CA PRO A 510 7.44 26.66 4.07
C PRO A 510 8.84 26.37 3.53
N ARG A 511 9.18 25.08 3.51
CA ARG A 511 10.47 24.57 3.03
C ARG A 511 10.29 23.67 1.81
N GLU A 512 11.29 23.67 0.94
CA GLU A 512 11.32 22.77 -0.22
C GLU A 512 11.57 21.32 0.22
N ARG A 513 10.93 20.38 -0.49
CA ARG A 513 11.06 18.93 -0.32
C ARG A 513 11.07 18.53 1.17
N GLU A 514 12.01 17.68 1.56
CA GLU A 514 12.26 17.24 2.94
C GLU A 514 13.43 18.02 3.59
N SER A 515 13.73 19.23 3.12
CA SER A 515 14.87 20.00 3.61
C SER A 515 14.75 20.36 5.11
N GLN A 516 15.89 20.30 5.83
CA GLN A 516 16.01 20.69 7.25
C GLN A 516 16.76 22.02 7.44
N GLY A 517 17.03 22.74 6.35
CA GLY A 517 17.68 24.05 6.42
C GLY A 517 16.80 25.12 7.09
N ARG A 518 17.42 26.25 7.44
CA ARG A 518 16.69 27.41 7.95
C ARG A 518 15.99 28.16 6.83
N CYS A 519 14.76 28.58 7.08
CA CYS A 519 14.00 29.47 6.22
C CYS A 519 13.44 30.62 7.07
N ARG A 520 14.26 31.64 7.34
CA ARG A 520 13.86 32.77 8.19
C ARG A 520 13.36 33.94 7.38
N THR A 521 14.01 34.23 6.26
CA THR A 521 13.73 35.42 5.43
C THR A 521 12.94 35.10 4.16
N GLY A 522 12.82 33.81 3.80
CA GLY A 522 12.20 33.38 2.54
C GLY A 522 13.16 33.41 1.35
N ARG A 523 14.47 33.60 1.59
CA ARG A 523 15.51 33.69 0.53
C ARG A 523 16.61 32.64 0.70
N GLU A 524 16.55 31.90 1.79
CA GLU A 524 17.48 30.82 2.07
C GLU A 524 17.20 29.64 1.13
N PRO A 525 18.22 28.84 0.75
CA PRO A 525 18.05 27.73 -0.19
C PRO A 525 17.03 26.66 0.23
N ALA A 526 16.73 26.54 1.53
CA ALA A 526 15.76 25.58 2.03
C ALA A 526 14.32 26.09 1.97
N CYS A 527 14.08 27.34 1.59
CA CYS A 527 12.74 27.92 1.50
C CYS A 527 12.03 27.46 0.24
N LEU A 528 10.75 27.08 0.35
CA LEU A 528 9.91 26.86 -0.82
C LEU A 528 9.50 28.21 -1.43
N THR A 529 9.60 28.33 -2.75
CA THR A 529 9.16 29.53 -3.49
C THR A 529 8.05 29.20 -4.48
N GLY A 530 7.28 30.21 -4.90
CA GLY A 530 6.17 30.02 -5.84
C GLY A 530 6.58 29.43 -7.19
N ASP A 531 7.76 29.82 -7.70
CA ASP A 531 8.25 29.35 -9.00
C ASP A 531 8.71 27.87 -8.95
N GLU A 532 9.05 27.36 -7.76
CA GLU A 532 9.57 26.00 -7.55
C GLU A 532 8.50 25.05 -6.99
N ALA A 533 7.38 25.59 -6.48
CA ALA A 533 6.32 24.85 -5.78
C ALA A 533 5.75 23.69 -6.59
N LEU A 534 5.79 23.73 -7.92
CA LEU A 534 5.21 22.69 -8.76
C LEU A 534 5.88 21.32 -8.56
N LEU A 535 7.21 21.28 -8.40
CA LEU A 535 7.97 20.03 -8.19
C LEU A 535 8.52 19.91 -6.77
N GLU A 536 8.83 21.03 -6.13
CA GLU A 536 9.58 21.09 -4.87
C GLU A 536 8.69 21.14 -3.62
N HIS A 537 7.37 21.00 -3.78
CA HIS A 537 6.47 20.97 -2.65
C HIS A 537 6.66 19.72 -1.78
N SER A 538 6.54 19.90 -0.47
CA SER A 538 6.61 18.82 0.51
C SER A 538 5.30 18.03 0.69
N VAL A 539 4.20 18.49 0.10
CA VAL A 539 2.86 17.89 0.24
C VAL A 539 2.52 17.06 -0.99
N ASN A 540 1.60 16.10 -0.85
CA ASN A 540 1.19 15.28 -1.98
C ASN A 540 0.16 16.04 -2.84
N GLN A 541 0.66 16.81 -3.81
CA GLN A 541 -0.17 17.58 -4.72
C GLN A 541 -1.10 16.68 -5.55
N GLN A 542 -0.65 15.48 -5.96
CA GLN A 542 -1.48 14.62 -6.81
C GLN A 542 -2.79 14.20 -6.11
N ILE A 543 -2.71 13.69 -4.89
CA ILE A 543 -3.91 13.30 -4.12
C ILE A 543 -4.78 14.51 -3.78
N PHE A 544 -4.21 15.69 -3.48
CA PHE A 544 -5.00 16.92 -3.27
C PHE A 544 -5.79 17.27 -4.54
N HIS A 545 -5.12 17.34 -5.69
CA HIS A 545 -5.77 17.69 -6.95
C HIS A 545 -6.75 16.60 -7.42
N MET A 546 -6.51 15.34 -7.10
CA MET A 546 -7.44 14.23 -7.35
C MET A 546 -8.72 14.38 -6.52
N ILE A 547 -8.62 14.57 -5.19
CA ILE A 547 -9.78 14.78 -4.32
C ILE A 547 -10.56 16.03 -4.77
N CYS A 548 -9.85 17.10 -5.08
CA CYS A 548 -10.46 18.33 -5.60
C CYS A 548 -11.15 18.09 -6.95
N ALA A 549 -10.53 17.36 -7.87
CA ALA A 549 -11.11 17.05 -9.17
C ALA A 549 -12.41 16.23 -9.09
N THR A 550 -12.53 15.35 -8.09
CA THR A 550 -13.71 14.49 -7.89
C THR A 550 -14.75 15.08 -6.95
N SER A 551 -14.54 16.29 -6.42
CA SER A 551 -15.49 16.98 -5.53
C SER A 551 -15.94 18.34 -6.06
N ILE A 552 -15.79 18.59 -7.37
CA ILE A 552 -16.30 19.82 -8.00
C ILE A 552 -17.83 19.81 -7.95
N GLY A 553 -18.42 20.91 -7.48
CA GLY A 553 -19.88 21.03 -7.38
C GLY A 553 -20.45 20.55 -6.06
N PHE A 554 -19.62 20.03 -5.13
CA PHE A 554 -20.09 19.51 -3.84
C PHE A 554 -20.79 20.55 -2.96
N SER A 555 -20.50 21.84 -3.15
CA SER A 555 -21.02 22.93 -2.32
C SER A 555 -21.89 23.89 -3.11
N ALA A 556 -23.06 24.20 -2.54
CA ALA A 556 -23.95 25.24 -3.06
C ALA A 556 -23.38 26.66 -2.92
N LEU A 557 -22.34 26.87 -2.11
CA LEU A 557 -21.68 28.19 -1.98
C LEU A 557 -20.95 28.60 -3.26
N ASP A 558 -20.31 27.63 -3.91
CA ASP A 558 -19.64 27.82 -5.18
C ASP A 558 -19.61 26.48 -5.93
N PRO A 559 -20.54 26.26 -6.86
CA PRO A 559 -20.59 25.03 -7.65
C PRO A 559 -19.42 24.86 -8.63
N SER A 560 -18.56 25.88 -8.79
CA SER A 560 -17.30 25.72 -9.51
C SER A 560 -16.17 25.20 -8.61
N ALA A 561 -16.20 25.49 -7.31
CA ALA A 561 -15.16 25.07 -6.37
C ALA A 561 -15.27 23.57 -6.08
N CYS A 562 -14.14 22.98 -5.66
CA CYS A 562 -14.13 21.66 -5.08
C CYS A 562 -14.18 21.69 -3.55
N GLY A 563 -14.37 20.51 -2.95
CA GLY A 563 -14.35 20.24 -1.51
C GLY A 563 -13.36 21.10 -0.72
N GLN A 564 -12.13 21.09 -1.22
CA GLN A 564 -10.96 21.63 -0.53
C GLN A 564 -10.66 23.09 -0.86
N THR A 565 -11.21 23.64 -1.94
CA THR A 565 -10.95 25.02 -2.38
C THR A 565 -12.10 25.97 -2.10
N VAL A 566 -13.22 25.49 -1.55
CA VAL A 566 -14.36 26.36 -1.19
C VAL A 566 -13.95 27.46 -0.19
N LEU A 567 -13.01 27.19 0.71
CA LEU A 567 -12.48 28.18 1.67
C LEU A 567 -11.67 29.31 1.01
N ASN A 568 -11.35 29.15 -0.28
CA ASN A 568 -10.59 30.09 -1.12
C ASN A 568 -11.45 30.58 -2.28
N SER A 569 -12.76 30.35 -2.24
CA SER A 569 -13.64 30.71 -3.34
C SER A 569 -13.88 32.23 -3.37
N PRO A 570 -13.63 32.89 -4.53
CA PRO A 570 -13.97 34.28 -4.74
C PRO A 570 -15.44 34.50 -5.17
N ALA A 571 -16.24 33.44 -5.26
CA ALA A 571 -17.63 33.50 -5.73
C ALA A 571 -18.52 34.32 -4.76
N ARG A 572 -19.67 34.80 -5.26
CA ARG A 572 -20.68 35.49 -4.45
C ARG A 572 -21.61 34.47 -3.82
N THR A 573 -22.00 34.68 -2.56
CA THR A 573 -23.01 33.82 -1.92
C THR A 573 -24.38 34.04 -2.56
N GLY A 574 -25.01 32.98 -3.08
CA GLY A 574 -26.42 33.00 -3.50
C GLY A 574 -26.73 33.23 -4.98
N ASP A 575 -25.73 33.21 -5.87
CA ASP A 575 -25.74 33.13 -7.35
C ASP A 575 -27.08 33.34 -8.12
N ASP A 576 -27.85 34.40 -7.84
CA ASP A 576 -28.89 34.90 -8.76
C ASP A 576 -28.23 35.84 -9.78
N PRO A 577 -28.11 35.44 -11.07
CA PRO A 577 -27.51 36.26 -12.11
C PRO A 577 -28.26 37.58 -12.39
N ASN A 578 -29.42 37.80 -11.77
CA ASN A 578 -30.20 39.04 -11.83
C ASN A 578 -29.93 40.00 -10.67
N VAL A 579 -29.15 39.60 -9.66
CA VAL A 579 -28.78 40.48 -8.54
C VAL A 579 -27.73 41.49 -9.02
N PRO A 580 -27.98 42.81 -8.89
CA PRO A 580 -27.03 43.83 -9.33
C PRO A 580 -25.69 43.68 -8.61
N ALA A 581 -24.58 44.00 -9.29
CA ALA A 581 -23.23 44.10 -8.70
C ALA A 581 -23.09 45.13 -7.55
N THR A 582 -24.19 45.75 -7.11
CA THR A 582 -24.26 46.66 -5.96
C THR A 582 -24.93 46.04 -4.74
N ALA A 583 -25.29 44.76 -4.78
CA ALA A 583 -25.87 44.04 -3.64
C ALA A 583 -24.80 43.77 -2.55
N THR A 584 -25.23 43.75 -1.29
CA THR A 584 -24.38 43.53 -0.10
C THR A 584 -24.07 42.05 0.15
N GLU A 585 -24.18 41.20 -0.87
CA GLU A 585 -23.90 39.77 -0.74
C GLU A 585 -22.39 39.56 -0.51
N PRO A 586 -21.99 38.89 0.59
CA PRO A 586 -20.59 38.59 0.83
C PRO A 586 -20.05 37.66 -0.26
N ARG A 587 -18.74 37.74 -0.48
CA ARG A 587 -18.03 36.66 -1.17
C ARG A 587 -17.88 35.48 -0.23
N VAL A 588 -17.83 34.27 -0.76
CA VAL A 588 -17.69 33.03 0.02
C VAL A 588 -16.49 33.11 0.95
N VAL A 589 -15.31 33.49 0.44
CA VAL A 589 -14.10 33.71 1.25
C VAL A 589 -14.30 34.73 2.38
N VAL A 590 -14.97 35.85 2.13
CA VAL A 590 -15.23 36.91 3.13
C VAL A 590 -16.16 36.41 4.24
N ALA A 591 -17.21 35.67 3.87
CA ALA A 591 -18.16 35.10 4.83
C ALA A 591 -17.48 34.06 5.72
N ILE A 592 -16.71 33.15 5.13
CA ILE A 592 -15.97 32.10 5.85
C ILE A 592 -14.96 32.73 6.81
N ASN A 593 -14.16 33.69 6.34
CA ASN A 593 -13.18 34.40 7.17
C ASN A 593 -13.83 35.09 8.37
N SER A 594 -14.99 35.72 8.15
CA SER A 594 -15.74 36.36 9.23
C SER A 594 -16.26 35.36 10.26
N VAL A 595 -16.73 34.19 9.82
CA VAL A 595 -17.16 33.10 10.73
C VAL A 595 -15.98 32.57 11.54
N VAL A 596 -14.83 32.31 10.89
CA VAL A 596 -13.61 31.79 11.54
C VAL A 596 -13.01 32.81 12.51
N ALA A 597 -13.08 34.11 12.20
CA ALA A 597 -12.68 35.21 13.09
C ALA A 597 -13.66 35.43 14.28
N GLY A 598 -14.83 34.80 14.23
CA GLY A 598 -15.79 34.76 15.35
C GLY A 598 -17.02 35.65 15.22
N ASP A 599 -17.41 36.03 14.00
CA ASP A 599 -18.59 36.86 13.63
C ASP A 599 -19.12 37.73 14.78
N PRO A 600 -18.47 38.88 15.07
CA PRO A 600 -18.77 39.67 16.27
C PRO A 600 -20.17 40.30 16.24
N ALA A 601 -20.80 40.39 15.06
CA ALA A 601 -22.18 40.86 14.93
C ALA A 601 -23.21 39.73 15.11
N GLY A 602 -22.80 38.46 14.93
CA GLY A 602 -23.66 37.28 15.05
C GLY A 602 -24.73 37.18 13.96
N VAL A 603 -24.47 37.74 12.77
CA VAL A 603 -25.46 37.86 11.67
C VAL A 603 -25.10 37.00 10.46
N ILE A 604 -23.81 36.69 10.26
CA ILE A 604 -23.29 36.05 9.05
C ILE A 604 -23.55 34.55 9.08
N LEU A 605 -23.19 33.87 10.18
CA LEU A 605 -23.36 32.41 10.29
C LEU A 605 -24.81 31.94 10.10
N PRO A 606 -25.82 32.53 10.79
CA PRO A 606 -27.21 32.12 10.63
C PRO A 606 -27.76 32.46 9.23
N GLY A 607 -27.38 33.61 8.67
CA GLY A 607 -27.80 34.03 7.33
C GLY A 607 -27.29 33.11 6.23
N LEU A 608 -26.03 32.67 6.34
CA LEU A 608 -25.43 31.73 5.40
C LEU A 608 -26.06 30.33 5.50
N ALA A 609 -26.31 29.85 6.71
CA ALA A 609 -27.00 28.58 6.93
C ALA A 609 -28.44 28.59 6.38
N ALA A 610 -29.18 29.70 6.58
CA ALA A 610 -30.51 29.89 6.01
C ALA A 610 -30.48 29.91 4.47
N SER A 611 -29.49 30.60 3.88
CA SER A 611 -29.29 30.63 2.43
C SER A 611 -28.99 29.24 1.87
N LEU A 612 -28.13 28.46 2.52
CA LEU A 612 -27.78 27.09 2.11
C LEU A 612 -28.92 26.09 2.23
N SER A 613 -29.80 26.29 3.22
CA SER A 613 -31.03 25.49 3.37
C SER A 613 -32.15 25.90 2.41
N GLY A 614 -31.93 26.92 1.57
CA GLY A 614 -32.96 27.42 0.63
C GLY A 614 -34.12 28.10 1.34
N ILE A 615 -33.89 28.61 2.55
CA ILE A 615 -34.90 29.28 3.37
C ILE A 615 -34.75 30.79 3.19
N ASP A 616 -35.79 31.43 2.66
CA ASP A 616 -35.88 32.88 2.50
C ASP A 616 -36.20 33.57 3.84
N GLU A 617 -35.20 33.70 4.72
CA GLU A 617 -35.28 34.45 5.98
C GLU A 617 -34.26 35.59 6.02
N GLU A 618 -34.65 36.74 6.58
CA GLU A 618 -33.75 37.88 6.73
C GLU A 618 -32.63 37.57 7.76
N PRO A 619 -31.36 37.89 7.51
CA PRO A 619 -30.24 37.51 8.39
C PRO A 619 -30.40 37.95 9.85
N LEU A 620 -31.00 39.13 10.08
CA LEU A 620 -31.29 39.64 11.42
C LEU A 620 -32.35 38.82 12.16
N VAL A 621 -33.30 38.23 11.43
CA VAL A 621 -34.32 37.34 11.99
C VAL A 621 -33.69 36.02 12.37
N SER A 622 -32.90 35.41 11.48
CA SER A 622 -32.14 34.18 11.76
C SER A 622 -31.18 34.33 12.94
N ALA A 623 -30.50 35.48 13.06
CA ALA A 623 -29.65 35.81 14.21
C ALA A 623 -30.43 35.90 15.52
N ALA A 624 -31.61 36.51 15.52
CA ALA A 624 -32.46 36.61 16.70
C ALA A 624 -33.00 35.23 17.13
N MET A 625 -33.37 34.38 16.17
CA MET A 625 -33.82 33.01 16.43
C MET A 625 -32.70 32.15 17.04
N LEU A 626 -31.48 32.23 16.48
CA LEU A 626 -30.32 31.55 17.05
C LEU A 626 -30.03 32.03 18.47
N ALA A 627 -30.02 33.34 18.71
CA ALA A 627 -29.78 33.91 20.03
C ALA A 627 -30.82 33.47 21.07
N GLU A 628 -32.08 33.27 20.66
CA GLU A 628 -33.13 32.74 21.54
C GLU A 628 -32.85 31.30 21.98
N GLN A 629 -32.45 30.42 21.06
CA GLN A 629 -32.14 29.02 21.36
C GLN A 629 -30.87 28.87 22.21
N LEU A 630 -29.90 29.77 22.02
CA LEU A 630 -28.64 29.78 22.77
C LEU A 630 -28.71 30.50 24.12
N ALA A 631 -29.80 31.24 24.39
CA ALA A 631 -30.01 31.99 25.63
C ALA A 631 -29.80 31.18 26.95
N PRO A 632 -30.15 29.87 27.04
CA PRO A 632 -29.88 29.06 28.24
C PRO A 632 -28.41 28.97 28.63
N PHE A 633 -27.49 29.16 27.66
CA PHE A 633 -26.04 29.15 27.86
C PHE A 633 -25.44 30.55 28.03
N GLY A 634 -26.30 31.59 27.99
CA GLY A 634 -25.89 32.99 28.10
C GLY A 634 -24.98 33.45 26.95
N VAL A 635 -25.21 32.94 25.74
CA VAL A 635 -24.48 33.32 24.51
C VAL A 635 -25.48 33.64 23.40
N THR A 636 -25.08 34.54 22.49
CA THR A 636 -25.90 35.00 21.34
C THR A 636 -25.50 34.32 20.03
N THR A 637 -24.25 33.85 19.95
CA THR A 637 -23.67 33.11 18.83
C THR A 637 -22.85 31.96 19.39
N PRO A 638 -22.73 30.81 18.69
CA PRO A 638 -21.84 29.73 19.11
C PRO A 638 -20.37 30.01 18.78
N LEU A 639 -20.06 31.19 18.20
CA LEU A 639 -18.71 31.61 17.85
C LEU A 639 -18.04 32.42 18.97
N VAL A 640 -16.71 32.48 18.90
CA VAL A 640 -15.83 33.18 19.83
C VAL A 640 -15.04 34.23 19.06
N GLU A 641 -15.27 35.51 19.34
CA GLU A 641 -14.49 36.58 18.74
C GLU A 641 -13.00 36.44 19.11
N LEU A 642 -12.12 36.34 18.11
CA LEU A 642 -10.67 36.27 18.31
C LEU A 642 -10.13 37.60 18.85
N ASN A 643 -8.99 37.58 19.52
CA ASN A 643 -8.44 38.79 20.11
C ASN A 643 -7.84 39.72 19.03
N LEU A 644 -7.65 40.98 19.40
CA LEU A 644 -6.94 41.98 18.59
C LEU A 644 -5.61 42.26 19.26
N ASP A 645 -4.55 41.68 18.71
CA ASP A 645 -3.22 41.71 19.27
C ASP A 645 -2.28 42.71 18.59
N PRO A 646 -1.29 43.27 19.32
CA PRO A 646 -0.45 44.34 18.79
C PRO A 646 0.42 43.96 17.58
N ALA A 647 0.54 42.66 17.30
CA ALA A 647 1.35 42.12 16.21
C ALA A 647 0.49 41.48 15.11
N ASP A 648 -0.83 41.55 15.23
CA ASP A 648 -1.73 41.17 14.16
C ASP A 648 -1.47 42.04 12.95
N GLY A 649 -1.78 41.49 11.79
CA GLY A 649 -1.72 42.23 10.55
C GLY A 649 -2.69 43.41 10.53
N THR A 650 -2.57 44.21 9.48
CA THR A 650 -3.67 45.05 9.03
C THR A 650 -4.44 44.29 7.98
N VAL A 651 -5.70 44.68 7.73
CA VAL A 651 -6.43 44.15 6.56
C VAL A 651 -5.57 44.32 5.30
N ASP A 652 -5.19 43.20 4.68
CA ASP A 652 -4.19 43.19 3.61
C ASP A 652 -4.86 43.29 2.24
N TYR A 653 -4.67 44.44 1.59
CA TYR A 653 -5.15 44.73 0.25
C TYR A 653 -3.97 44.93 -0.70
N PRO A 654 -3.32 43.85 -1.19
CA PRO A 654 -2.24 43.98 -2.16
C PRO A 654 -2.69 44.80 -3.37
N GLU A 655 -1.99 45.91 -3.64
CA GLU A 655 -2.25 46.78 -4.79
C GLU A 655 -2.13 45.96 -6.09
N GLY A 656 -3.19 45.93 -6.89
CA GLY A 656 -3.24 45.19 -8.15
C GLY A 656 -3.69 43.73 -8.05
N HIS A 657 -4.13 43.27 -6.87
CA HIS A 657 -4.82 41.98 -6.74
C HIS A 657 -6.08 41.92 -7.63
N PRO A 658 -6.37 40.80 -8.33
CA PRO A 658 -7.50 40.73 -9.26
C PRO A 658 -8.84 41.17 -8.64
N LEU A 659 -9.12 40.75 -7.40
CA LEU A 659 -10.35 41.11 -6.69
C LEU A 659 -10.44 42.59 -6.34
N THR A 660 -9.32 43.27 -6.06
CA THR A 660 -9.33 44.71 -5.68
C THR A 660 -9.63 45.64 -6.88
N LEU A 661 -9.66 45.08 -8.09
CA LEU A 661 -10.02 45.79 -9.32
C LEU A 661 -11.52 45.66 -9.66
N GLU A 662 -12.27 44.83 -8.92
CA GLU A 662 -13.71 44.62 -9.16
C GLU A 662 -14.56 45.70 -8.45
N PRO A 663 -15.48 46.39 -9.15
CA PRO A 663 -16.19 47.56 -8.59
C PRO A 663 -17.09 47.29 -7.36
N ASP A 664 -17.56 46.06 -7.22
CA ASP A 664 -18.43 45.54 -6.15
C ASP A 664 -17.64 45.04 -4.93
N PHE A 665 -16.35 44.80 -5.12
CA PHE A 665 -15.47 44.28 -4.09
C PHE A 665 -15.30 45.28 -2.94
N ASP A 666 -15.10 46.57 -3.26
CA ASP A 666 -14.93 47.65 -2.29
C ASP A 666 -16.10 47.75 -1.31
N VAL A 667 -17.35 47.60 -1.78
CA VAL A 667 -18.54 47.71 -0.91
C VAL A 667 -18.65 46.53 0.05
N THR A 668 -18.44 45.32 -0.47
CA THR A 668 -18.56 44.07 0.29
C THR A 668 -17.49 44.00 1.37
N VAL A 669 -16.24 44.18 0.98
CA VAL A 669 -15.08 44.17 1.86
C VAL A 669 -15.17 45.26 2.92
N ARG A 670 -15.55 46.48 2.54
CA ARG A 670 -15.67 47.58 3.50
C ARG A 670 -16.77 47.33 4.52
N PHE A 671 -17.89 46.74 4.11
CA PHE A 671 -18.96 46.36 5.03
C PHE A 671 -18.52 45.22 5.96
N PHE A 672 -17.99 44.11 5.44
CA PHE A 672 -17.68 42.96 6.27
C PHE A 672 -16.38 43.10 7.08
N TYR A 673 -15.34 43.74 6.54
CA TYR A 673 -14.06 43.90 7.23
C TYR A 673 -13.96 45.20 8.04
N GLU A 674 -14.41 46.35 7.53
CA GLU A 674 -14.32 47.61 8.31
C GLU A 674 -15.49 47.80 9.29
N LEU A 675 -16.72 47.39 8.94
CA LEU A 675 -17.89 47.59 9.80
C LEU A 675 -18.18 46.39 10.71
N LEU A 676 -17.98 45.17 10.22
CA LEU A 676 -18.25 43.93 10.97
C LEU A 676 -16.99 43.23 11.50
N GLY A 677 -15.79 43.76 11.24
CA GLY A 677 -14.55 43.29 11.88
C GLY A 677 -14.15 41.85 11.56
N GLY A 678 -14.61 41.30 10.44
CA GLY A 678 -14.42 39.89 10.05
C GLY A 678 -13.15 39.55 9.28
N SER A 679 -12.11 40.39 9.35
CA SER A 679 -10.81 40.13 8.71
C SER A 679 -9.97 39.18 9.57
N LEU A 680 -9.45 38.12 8.96
CA LEU A 680 -8.51 37.20 9.60
C LEU A 680 -7.15 37.88 9.77
N SER A 681 -6.67 38.61 8.77
CA SER A 681 -5.38 39.31 8.85
C SER A 681 -5.36 40.40 9.92
N ALA A 682 -6.52 40.96 10.28
CA ALA A 682 -6.63 41.91 11.38
C ALA A 682 -6.63 41.26 12.78
N ARG A 683 -6.77 39.94 12.87
CA ARG A 683 -6.90 39.18 14.13
C ARG A 683 -5.82 38.12 14.32
N LEU A 684 -4.96 37.93 13.32
CA LEU A 684 -3.93 36.90 13.31
C LEU A 684 -2.59 37.52 12.95
N THR A 685 -1.54 36.98 13.56
CA THR A 685 -0.15 37.25 13.19
C THR A 685 0.26 36.48 11.94
N ASP A 686 1.34 36.92 11.26
CA ASP A 686 1.94 36.21 10.10
C ASP A 686 2.16 34.70 10.36
N ALA A 687 2.47 34.31 11.60
CA ALA A 687 2.70 32.92 11.97
C ALA A 687 1.40 32.12 12.13
N GLN A 688 0.34 32.74 12.65
CA GLN A 688 -0.99 32.12 12.75
C GLN A 688 -1.65 31.98 11.37
N GLU A 689 -1.54 32.99 10.52
CA GLU A 689 -1.96 32.91 9.11
C GLU A 689 -1.26 31.75 8.37
N ALA A 690 0.04 31.58 8.62
CA ALA A 690 0.80 30.48 8.03
C ALA A 690 0.31 29.08 8.47
N LEU A 691 -0.34 28.96 9.65
CA LEU A 691 -0.98 27.71 10.07
C LEU A 691 -2.27 27.43 9.28
N LEU A 692 -2.87 28.45 8.66
CA LEU A 692 -4.02 28.34 7.76
C LEU A 692 -3.61 28.17 6.29
N GLY A 693 -2.30 28.09 6.00
CA GLY A 693 -1.78 27.94 4.64
C GLY A 693 -1.82 29.22 3.81
N CYS A 694 -2.09 30.36 4.43
CA CYS A 694 -2.22 31.64 3.76
C CYS A 694 -1.30 32.70 4.39
N GLY A 695 -1.40 33.93 3.88
CA GLY A 695 -0.66 35.06 4.40
C GLY A 695 0.74 35.20 3.84
N ARG A 696 1.52 36.09 4.46
CA ARG A 696 2.82 36.53 3.93
C ARG A 696 3.82 35.41 3.68
N PHE A 697 3.78 34.32 4.44
CA PHE A 697 4.71 33.20 4.27
C PHE A 697 4.39 32.32 3.06
N TYR A 698 3.14 32.33 2.60
CA TYR A 698 2.67 31.61 1.41
C TYR A 698 2.52 32.54 0.20
N GLY A 699 2.77 33.84 0.36
CA GLY A 699 2.68 34.83 -0.71
C GLY A 699 1.23 35.14 -1.11
N THR A 700 0.29 34.93 -0.20
CA THR A 700 -1.16 35.12 -0.39
C THR A 700 -1.73 36.03 0.70
N SER A 701 -2.97 36.46 0.55
CA SER A 701 -3.74 37.15 1.61
C SER A 701 -4.82 36.21 2.13
N CYS A 702 -4.87 35.95 3.45
CA CYS A 702 -5.93 35.14 4.03
C CYS A 702 -7.32 35.75 3.80
N ASP A 703 -7.39 37.09 3.75
CA ASP A 703 -8.64 37.83 3.55
C ASP A 703 -9.16 37.80 2.10
N LEU A 704 -8.28 37.60 1.11
CA LEU A 704 -8.61 37.65 -0.31
C LEU A 704 -8.54 36.28 -0.99
N ASP A 705 -7.48 35.54 -0.70
CA ASP A 705 -7.18 34.23 -1.29
C ASP A 705 -7.72 33.07 -0.43
N GLY A 706 -8.08 33.32 0.83
CA GLY A 706 -8.71 32.35 1.73
C GLY A 706 -7.76 31.32 2.38
N ILE A 707 -8.34 30.36 3.09
CA ILE A 707 -7.64 29.34 3.89
C ILE A 707 -7.24 28.15 3.00
N ASP A 708 -5.97 28.11 2.58
CA ASP A 708 -5.47 27.02 1.75
C ASP A 708 -5.27 25.71 2.54
N LEU A 709 -6.24 24.81 2.45
CA LEU A 709 -6.19 23.49 3.08
C LEU A 709 -5.00 22.63 2.63
N MET A 710 -4.41 22.88 1.44
CA MET A 710 -3.19 22.18 0.99
C MET A 710 -1.92 22.64 1.74
N ASN A 711 -1.98 23.79 2.41
CA ASN A 711 -0.83 24.35 3.12
C ASN A 711 -1.12 24.53 4.62
N ALA A 712 -2.37 24.34 5.03
CA ALA A 712 -2.81 24.44 6.40
C ALA A 712 -2.28 23.31 7.30
N GLU A 713 -2.12 23.62 8.57
CA GLU A 713 -1.80 22.69 9.65
C GLU A 713 -3.09 22.09 10.21
N ALA A 714 -3.36 20.82 9.89
CA ALA A 714 -4.57 20.11 10.29
C ALA A 714 -4.83 20.20 11.80
N SER A 715 -3.77 20.01 12.61
CA SER A 715 -3.91 20.06 14.06
C SER A 715 -4.23 21.46 14.60
N ALA A 716 -3.92 22.54 13.86
CA ALA A 716 -4.32 23.90 14.23
C ALA A 716 -5.82 24.11 14.01
N ILE A 717 -6.36 23.59 12.91
CA ILE A 717 -7.78 23.71 12.52
C ILE A 717 -8.67 22.79 13.35
N LEU A 718 -8.19 21.60 13.75
CA LEU A 718 -9.02 20.52 14.30
C LEU A 718 -8.87 20.29 15.81
N GLN A 719 -7.96 20.97 16.51
CA GLN A 719 -7.68 20.74 17.94
C GLN A 719 -8.89 20.92 18.88
N SER A 720 -9.91 21.68 18.47
CA SER A 720 -11.14 21.91 19.23
C SER A 720 -12.32 21.06 18.74
N TRP A 721 -12.08 20.08 17.86
CA TRP A 721 -13.14 19.27 17.25
C TRP A 721 -13.37 17.95 18.01
N PRO A 722 -14.64 17.56 18.26
CA PRO A 722 -14.98 16.23 18.74
C PRO A 722 -14.57 15.14 17.75
N GLY A 723 -13.74 14.19 18.18
CA GLY A 723 -13.03 13.24 17.30
C GLY A 723 -11.52 13.51 17.22
N PHE A 724 -11.05 14.66 17.72
CA PHE A 724 -9.62 14.89 17.97
C PHE A 724 -9.13 13.96 19.09
N GLU A 725 -7.86 13.56 19.04
CA GLU A 725 -7.29 12.62 20.00
C GLU A 725 -7.53 13.09 21.44
N GLY A 726 -8.05 12.19 22.30
CA GLY A 726 -8.50 12.53 23.66
C GLY A 726 -10.02 12.55 23.83
N THR A 727 -10.78 12.53 22.74
CA THR A 727 -12.24 12.32 22.76
C THR A 727 -12.57 10.83 22.71
N PHE A 728 -13.15 10.28 23.79
CA PHE A 728 -13.47 8.85 23.90
C PHE A 728 -14.98 8.63 24.04
N GLY A 729 -15.58 7.85 23.13
CA GLY A 729 -17.03 7.55 23.11
C GLY A 729 -17.70 8.01 21.81
N GLU A 730 -18.77 7.33 21.39
CA GLU A 730 -19.47 7.59 20.11
C GLU A 730 -20.46 8.77 20.17
N ASP A 731 -20.68 9.38 21.33
CA ASP A 731 -21.74 10.38 21.53
C ASP A 731 -21.23 11.64 22.26
N TRP A 732 -20.27 12.35 21.66
CA TRP A 732 -19.70 13.56 22.27
C TRP A 732 -20.72 14.71 22.30
N ASP A 733 -20.87 15.36 23.46
CA ASP A 733 -21.76 16.51 23.68
C ASP A 733 -20.91 17.76 23.96
N THR A 734 -20.93 18.71 23.03
CA THR A 734 -20.15 19.97 23.15
C THR A 734 -20.68 20.91 24.23
N THR A 735 -21.89 20.67 24.74
CA THR A 735 -22.53 21.48 25.79
C THR A 735 -22.27 20.94 27.19
N ASP A 736 -21.70 19.73 27.33
CA ASP A 736 -21.42 19.13 28.63
C ASP A 736 -20.22 19.80 29.33
N ALA A 737 -20.51 20.57 30.36
CA ALA A 737 -19.48 21.25 31.16
C ALA A 737 -18.76 20.33 32.16
N SER A 738 -19.21 19.08 32.34
CA SER A 738 -18.62 18.12 33.29
C SER A 738 -17.32 17.49 32.77
N VAL A 739 -17.11 17.53 31.45
CA VAL A 739 -15.90 17.05 30.77
C VAL A 739 -15.12 18.23 30.20
N ALA A 740 -13.80 18.13 30.17
CA ALA A 740 -12.97 19.11 29.47
C ALA A 740 -13.26 19.01 27.96
N GLN A 741 -13.57 20.13 27.32
CA GLN A 741 -13.85 20.17 25.89
C GLN A 741 -12.55 20.24 25.08
N PRO A 742 -12.49 19.69 23.85
CA PRO A 742 -11.29 19.77 23.02
C PRO A 742 -10.80 21.23 22.86
N GLY A 743 -9.49 21.43 22.81
CA GLY A 743 -8.85 22.76 22.73
C GLY A 743 -8.89 23.61 24.01
N THR A 744 -9.55 23.17 25.09
CA THR A 744 -9.64 23.90 26.38
C THR A 744 -8.63 23.43 27.41
N ILE A 745 -8.28 24.31 28.36
CA ILE A 745 -7.29 24.00 29.41
C ILE A 745 -7.74 22.79 30.23
N GLY A 746 -6.86 21.79 30.34
CA GLY A 746 -7.12 20.56 31.09
C GLY A 746 -7.67 19.41 30.24
N PHE A 747 -7.96 19.62 28.96
CA PHE A 747 -8.25 18.55 28.01
C PHE A 747 -7.00 17.68 27.76
N GLU A 748 -7.11 16.37 27.93
CA GLU A 748 -6.03 15.41 27.65
C GLU A 748 -6.00 15.05 26.15
N GLY A 749 -5.62 16.01 25.31
CA GLY A 749 -5.61 15.87 23.85
C GLY A 749 -4.26 15.49 23.22
N GLY A 750 -4.27 15.27 21.90
CA GLY A 750 -3.06 15.15 21.07
C GLY A 750 -2.27 16.46 20.97
N PRO A 751 -0.95 16.41 20.69
CA PRO A 751 -0.15 17.63 20.53
C PRO A 751 -0.53 18.43 19.28
N ALA A 752 -0.87 19.71 19.42
CA ALA A 752 -1.19 20.60 18.30
C ALA A 752 0.07 21.27 17.72
N CYS A 753 0.12 21.39 16.39
CA CYS A 753 1.11 22.10 15.60
C CYS A 753 2.56 21.71 15.91
N THR A 754 2.84 20.43 16.15
CA THR A 754 4.19 20.00 16.55
C THR A 754 5.09 19.62 15.37
N ARG A 755 6.39 19.89 15.50
CA ARG A 755 7.45 19.44 14.58
C ARG A 755 8.60 18.81 15.35
N PHE A 756 9.18 17.78 14.78
CA PHE A 756 10.36 17.13 15.34
C PHE A 756 11.54 17.32 14.39
N GLU A 757 12.61 17.92 14.88
CA GLU A 757 13.82 18.16 14.09
C GLU A 757 15.06 18.13 15.00
N GLY A 758 16.11 17.42 14.59
CA GLY A 758 17.38 17.38 15.33
C GLY A 758 17.26 16.86 16.77
N GLY A 759 16.39 15.86 17.01
CA GLY A 759 16.21 15.27 18.33
C GLY A 759 15.37 16.12 19.31
N LYS A 760 14.69 17.16 18.82
CA LYS A 760 13.87 18.07 19.64
C LYS A 760 12.49 18.25 19.04
N GLN A 761 11.49 18.30 19.92
CA GLN A 761 10.14 18.71 19.55
C GLN A 761 9.98 20.22 19.67
N PHE A 762 9.33 20.81 18.69
CA PHE A 762 8.93 22.20 18.60
C PHE A 762 7.41 22.25 18.49
N VAL A 763 6.79 23.23 19.14
CA VAL A 763 5.44 23.68 18.79
C VAL A 763 5.63 24.84 17.84
N LEU A 764 4.99 24.79 16.67
CA LEU A 764 5.14 25.81 15.65
C LEU A 764 4.73 27.18 16.20
N PRO A 765 5.44 28.25 15.80
CA PRO A 765 4.99 29.61 16.05
C PRO A 765 3.56 29.83 15.53
N GLY A 766 2.76 30.59 16.27
CA GLY A 766 1.33 30.78 16.01
C GLY A 766 0.42 29.90 16.86
N CYS A 767 0.90 28.74 17.30
CA CYS A 767 0.04 27.72 17.94
C CYS A 767 0.30 27.55 19.44
N ARG A 768 1.33 28.19 19.98
CA ARG A 768 1.74 28.02 21.38
C ARG A 768 0.75 28.71 22.33
N GLY A 769 0.42 28.06 23.43
CA GLY A 769 -0.31 28.68 24.54
C GLY A 769 0.64 29.25 25.61
N PRO A 770 0.14 30.02 26.59
CA PRO A 770 0.93 30.57 27.69
C PRO A 770 1.72 29.55 28.54
N GLY A 771 1.32 28.27 28.49
CA GLY A 771 2.02 27.17 29.16
C GLY A 771 3.18 26.56 28.35
N ASP A 772 3.31 26.89 27.07
CA ASP A 772 4.24 26.23 26.16
C ASP A 772 5.62 26.91 26.12
N PRO A 773 6.71 26.12 25.99
CA PRO A 773 8.04 26.67 25.82
C PRO A 773 8.15 27.60 24.60
N GLY A 774 8.56 28.84 24.83
CA GLY A 774 8.80 29.82 23.77
C GLY A 774 7.58 30.58 23.28
N TYR A 775 6.42 30.47 23.97
CA TYR A 775 5.26 31.32 23.74
C TYR A 775 5.63 32.82 23.75
N ASP A 776 5.22 33.52 22.70
CA ASP A 776 5.31 34.97 22.56
C ASP A 776 3.95 35.50 22.06
N PRO A 777 3.22 36.31 22.84
CA PRO A 777 1.91 36.81 22.44
C PRO A 777 1.94 37.67 21.16
N ARG A 778 3.12 38.11 20.70
CA ARG A 778 3.29 38.82 19.42
C ARG A 778 3.42 37.88 18.22
N ILE A 779 3.46 36.58 18.45
CA ILE A 779 3.64 35.55 17.43
C ILE A 779 2.54 34.49 17.53
N ASP A 780 2.07 34.20 18.75
CA ASP A 780 1.10 33.14 19.03
C ASP A 780 -0.29 33.66 19.40
N GLY A 781 -0.44 35.00 19.45
CA GLY A 781 -1.61 35.67 19.99
C GLY A 781 -1.80 35.45 21.49
N THR A 782 -2.81 36.07 22.09
CA THR A 782 -3.20 35.84 23.50
C THR A 782 -4.54 35.11 23.59
N PRO A 783 -4.66 34.02 24.37
CA PRO A 783 -5.95 33.38 24.64
C PRO A 783 -6.75 34.04 25.78
N THR A 784 -6.34 35.22 26.26
CA THR A 784 -6.99 35.89 27.40
C THR A 784 -8.48 36.12 27.11
N ASN A 785 -9.35 35.67 28.03
CA ASN A 785 -10.82 35.74 27.94
C ASN A 785 -11.47 34.96 26.79
N LEU A 786 -10.71 34.18 26.00
CA LEU A 786 -11.28 33.25 25.03
C LEU A 786 -11.80 32.01 25.79
N VAL A 787 -13.11 31.86 25.85
CA VAL A 787 -13.78 30.77 26.58
C VAL A 787 -14.77 30.05 25.68
N HIS A 788 -14.89 28.74 25.87
CA HIS A 788 -15.85 27.90 25.18
C HIS A 788 -17.28 28.41 25.42
N PRO A 789 -18.07 28.69 24.37
CA PRO A 789 -19.37 29.37 24.50
C PRO A 789 -20.36 28.66 25.44
N PHE A 790 -20.45 27.33 25.34
CA PHE A 790 -21.39 26.54 26.14
C PHE A 790 -20.90 26.21 27.55
N THR A 791 -19.64 25.79 27.72
CA THR A 791 -19.10 25.29 28.99
C THR A 791 -18.32 26.32 29.80
N LYS A 792 -17.99 27.48 29.21
CA LYS A 792 -17.16 28.56 29.78
C LYS A 792 -15.74 28.15 30.15
N GLN A 793 -15.27 27.01 29.65
CA GLN A 793 -13.90 26.55 29.86
C GLN A 793 -12.92 27.40 29.01
N PRO A 794 -11.78 27.84 29.56
CA PRO A 794 -10.83 28.67 28.83
C PRO A 794 -10.09 27.89 27.74
N PHE A 795 -9.88 28.49 26.57
CA PHE A 795 -9.08 27.88 25.50
C PHE A 795 -7.58 27.90 25.83
N GLN A 796 -6.84 26.91 25.31
CA GLN A 796 -5.39 26.78 25.54
C GLN A 796 -4.55 27.79 24.74
N SER A 797 -5.00 28.14 23.54
CA SER A 797 -4.37 29.09 22.61
C SER A 797 -5.45 29.81 21.80
N GLU A 798 -5.09 30.91 21.13
CA GLU A 798 -6.01 31.60 20.22
C GLU A 798 -6.42 30.73 19.04
N MET A 799 -5.48 29.93 18.50
CA MET A 799 -5.77 28.95 17.44
C MET A 799 -6.76 27.87 17.88
N ALA A 800 -6.88 27.58 19.19
CA ALA A 800 -7.92 26.67 19.67
C ALA A 800 -9.32 27.32 19.62
N ALA A 801 -9.44 28.62 19.89
CA ALA A 801 -10.69 29.35 19.68
C ALA A 801 -11.04 29.45 18.19
N LEU A 802 -10.05 29.68 17.32
CA LEU A 802 -10.21 29.65 15.87
C LEU A 802 -10.69 28.28 15.38
N SER A 803 -10.07 27.20 15.87
CA SER A 803 -10.47 25.82 15.57
C SER A 803 -11.94 25.55 15.93
N TRP A 804 -12.40 26.09 17.06
CA TRP A 804 -13.80 26.00 17.48
C TRP A 804 -14.74 26.77 16.54
N ASN A 805 -14.36 27.99 16.13
CA ASN A 805 -15.14 28.76 15.16
C ASN A 805 -15.25 28.06 13.82
N ALA A 806 -14.14 27.47 13.35
CA ALA A 806 -14.13 26.65 12.14
C ALA A 806 -15.13 25.48 12.26
N LEU A 807 -15.11 24.73 13.38
CA LEU A 807 -16.07 23.65 13.64
C LEU A 807 -17.52 24.13 13.52
N MET A 808 -17.88 25.22 14.19
CA MET A 808 -19.24 25.76 14.15
C MET A 808 -19.62 26.24 12.74
N GLY A 809 -18.67 26.79 11.98
CA GLY A 809 -18.83 27.11 10.56
C GLY A 809 -19.18 25.87 9.72
N PHE A 810 -18.36 24.82 9.82
CA PHE A 810 -18.59 23.56 9.09
C PHE A 810 -19.91 22.87 9.48
N VAL A 811 -20.30 22.94 10.75
CA VAL A 811 -21.63 22.49 11.22
C VAL A 811 -22.72 23.26 10.47
N ALA A 812 -22.68 24.59 10.50
CA ALA A 812 -23.69 25.42 9.83
C ALA A 812 -23.71 25.25 8.30
N PHE A 813 -22.55 25.01 7.68
CA PHE A 813 -22.46 24.76 6.23
C PHE A 813 -23.04 23.42 5.83
N SER A 814 -23.27 22.52 6.79
CA SER A 814 -23.97 21.25 6.55
C SER A 814 -25.49 21.42 6.44
N ALA A 815 -26.00 22.66 6.39
CA ALA A 815 -27.41 22.96 6.17
C ALA A 815 -27.87 22.52 4.78
N GLY A 816 -29.10 22.01 4.70
CA GLY A 816 -29.73 21.57 3.46
C GLY A 816 -31.23 21.85 3.47
N ALA A 817 -31.87 21.70 2.31
CA ALA A 817 -33.32 21.94 2.16
C ALA A 817 -34.19 20.89 2.86
N ASP A 818 -33.69 19.65 2.99
CA ASP A 818 -34.33 18.56 3.71
C ASP A 818 -33.55 18.26 5.00
N VAL A 819 -34.28 18.07 6.12
CA VAL A 819 -33.68 17.78 7.43
C VAL A 819 -33.55 16.25 7.61
N ASP A 820 -32.33 15.75 7.47
CA ASP A 820 -31.86 14.40 7.80
C ASP A 820 -30.94 14.42 9.06
N ILE A 821 -30.37 13.28 9.45
CA ILE A 821 -29.47 13.15 10.60
C ILE A 821 -28.13 13.86 10.38
N ASP A 822 -27.64 14.02 9.15
CA ASP A 822 -26.35 14.63 8.84
C ASP A 822 -26.41 16.09 8.35
N THR A 823 -27.63 16.57 8.09
CA THR A 823 -27.90 17.95 7.70
C THR A 823 -28.18 18.83 8.91
N PHE A 824 -27.65 20.06 8.90
CA PHE A 824 -27.87 21.02 9.97
C PHE A 824 -29.27 21.64 9.89
N ASP A 825 -30.07 21.46 10.96
CA ASP A 825 -31.40 22.07 11.08
C ASP A 825 -31.30 23.50 11.62
N VAL A 826 -31.58 24.49 10.77
CA VAL A 826 -31.55 25.90 11.14
C VAL A 826 -32.64 26.30 12.14
N PHE A 827 -33.68 25.47 12.31
CA PHE A 827 -34.78 25.70 13.26
C PHE A 827 -34.60 24.96 14.58
N ASP A 828 -33.72 23.96 14.67
CA ASP A 828 -33.35 23.27 15.93
C ASP A 828 -31.83 23.08 16.01
N VAL A 829 -31.14 24.16 16.36
CA VAL A 829 -29.68 24.25 16.27
C VAL A 829 -28.94 23.47 17.36
N LEU A 830 -29.67 22.85 18.29
CA LEU A 830 -29.14 22.10 19.45
C LEU A 830 -29.76 20.69 19.61
N ARG A 831 -30.39 20.14 18.55
CA ARG A 831 -30.97 18.79 18.57
C ARG A 831 -29.97 17.71 19.00
N GLU A 832 -30.47 16.65 19.63
CA GLU A 832 -29.66 15.55 20.18
C GLU A 832 -29.54 14.33 19.26
N ASP A 833 -30.39 14.24 18.24
CA ASP A 833 -30.59 13.07 17.39
C ASP A 833 -30.08 13.26 15.95
N GLY A 834 -29.28 14.31 15.69
CA GLY A 834 -28.68 14.61 14.38
C GLY A 834 -27.75 15.81 14.42
N CYS A 835 -27.29 16.25 13.25
CA CYS A 835 -26.32 17.34 13.08
C CYS A 835 -26.83 18.63 13.74
N SER A 836 -26.04 19.14 14.69
CA SER A 836 -26.33 20.36 15.46
C SER A 836 -25.06 20.93 16.07
N PHE A 837 -25.12 22.14 16.64
CA PHE A 837 -23.98 22.69 17.40
C PHE A 837 -23.65 21.87 18.65
N ARG A 838 -24.59 21.04 19.10
CA ARG A 838 -24.42 20.13 20.23
C ARG A 838 -23.81 18.79 19.83
N LYS A 839 -24.27 18.21 18.70
CA LYS A 839 -23.89 16.90 18.18
C LYS A 839 -23.21 17.02 16.82
N VAL A 840 -22.05 17.66 16.83
CA VAL A 840 -21.31 18.07 15.62
C VAL A 840 -20.78 16.90 14.78
N HIS A 841 -20.61 15.71 15.36
CA HIS A 841 -20.04 14.54 14.70
C HIS A 841 -20.99 13.90 13.67
N PHE A 842 -22.28 14.26 13.69
CA PHE A 842 -23.23 13.86 12.65
C PHE A 842 -23.13 14.75 11.40
N CYS A 843 -22.57 15.96 11.50
CA CYS A 843 -22.62 16.92 10.41
C CYS A 843 -21.76 16.50 9.20
N SER A 844 -22.36 16.48 8.02
CA SER A 844 -21.72 15.99 6.78
C SER A 844 -20.38 16.67 6.49
N ASN A 845 -20.30 18.00 6.50
CA ASN A 845 -19.04 18.68 6.19
C ASN A 845 -17.97 18.50 7.29
N VAL A 846 -18.38 18.26 8.55
CA VAL A 846 -17.45 17.92 9.64
C VAL A 846 -16.85 16.55 9.37
N GLN A 847 -17.68 15.56 9.04
CA GLN A 847 -17.26 14.20 8.69
C GLN A 847 -16.36 14.21 7.44
N SER A 848 -16.72 14.93 6.38
CA SER A 848 -15.93 15.05 5.15
C SER A 848 -14.52 15.59 5.43
N LEU A 849 -14.38 16.61 6.29
CA LEU A 849 -13.05 17.13 6.66
C LEU A 849 -12.28 16.15 7.58
N TYR A 850 -12.96 15.34 8.39
CA TYR A 850 -12.33 14.27 9.14
C TYR A 850 -11.72 13.21 8.21
N HIS A 851 -12.47 12.77 7.19
CA HIS A 851 -12.06 11.69 6.26
C HIS A 851 -10.74 11.91 5.57
N VAL A 852 -10.41 13.16 5.35
CA VAL A 852 -9.24 13.58 4.59
C VAL A 852 -8.06 13.96 5.50
N THR A 853 -8.11 13.56 6.76
CA THR A 853 -7.04 13.73 7.75
C THR A 853 -6.52 12.38 8.21
N GLY A 854 -5.26 12.32 8.59
CA GLY A 854 -4.63 11.12 9.10
C GLY A 854 -3.74 11.39 10.30
N VAL A 855 -3.37 10.34 11.01
CA VAL A 855 -2.51 10.42 12.20
C VAL A 855 -1.17 9.74 11.92
N ARG A 856 -0.07 10.40 12.28
CA ARG A 856 1.27 9.81 12.31
C ARG A 856 1.67 9.45 13.72
N ARG A 857 2.46 8.38 13.85
CA ARG A 857 3.03 8.00 15.12
C ARG A 857 4.01 9.07 15.61
N ASN A 858 4.04 9.29 16.92
CA ASN A 858 5.15 10.01 17.52
C ASN A 858 6.43 9.19 17.39
N ASP A 859 7.48 9.76 16.80
CA ASP A 859 8.82 9.23 16.95
C ASP A 859 9.12 8.99 18.45
N ILE A 860 9.67 7.83 18.79
CA ILE A 860 10.06 7.46 20.17
C ILE A 860 11.05 8.50 20.74
N ARG A 861 11.75 9.22 19.86
CA ARG A 861 12.67 10.31 20.17
C ARG A 861 12.01 11.70 20.14
N ALA A 862 10.78 11.82 19.63
CA ALA A 862 9.93 13.00 19.70
C ALA A 862 9.09 13.04 20.99
N GLY A 863 9.29 14.09 21.78
CA GLY A 863 8.64 14.30 23.07
C GLY A 863 7.15 14.62 22.99
N GLY A 864 6.32 13.73 22.44
CA GLY A 864 4.87 13.80 22.63
C GLY A 864 4.48 13.39 24.06
N ASN A 865 3.19 13.44 24.39
CA ASN A 865 2.70 12.93 25.69
C ASN A 865 2.76 11.38 25.81
N ARG A 866 3.41 10.71 24.84
CA ARG A 866 3.53 9.25 24.65
C ARG A 866 2.20 8.51 24.42
N ARG A 867 1.08 9.22 24.38
CA ARG A 867 -0.26 8.65 24.19
C ARG A 867 -0.79 8.88 22.78
N PHE A 868 -0.54 10.05 22.18
CA PHE A 868 -1.14 10.44 20.90
C PHE A 868 -0.13 11.03 19.90
N GLY A 869 -0.32 10.71 18.63
CA GLY A 869 0.46 11.06 17.44
C GLY A 869 0.30 12.51 16.96
N ARG A 870 1.01 12.90 15.90
CA ARG A 870 0.74 14.16 15.17
C ARG A 870 -0.35 13.93 14.15
N ARG A 871 -1.31 14.86 14.07
CA ARG A 871 -2.37 14.83 13.05
C ARG A 871 -1.98 15.68 11.83
N ASP A 872 -2.06 15.10 10.65
CA ASP A 872 -1.80 15.74 9.35
C ASP A 872 -3.03 15.59 8.44
N PHE A 873 -3.14 16.37 7.36
CA PHE A 873 -4.08 16.02 6.29
C PHE A 873 -3.56 14.77 5.56
N GLU A 874 -4.44 13.82 5.22
CA GLU A 874 -4.06 12.58 4.52
C GLU A 874 -3.40 12.89 3.18
N TRP A 875 -3.92 13.90 2.46
CA TRP A 875 -3.30 14.41 1.24
C TRP A 875 -1.97 15.15 1.47
N HIS A 876 -1.57 15.40 2.72
CA HIS A 876 -0.22 15.86 3.08
C HIS A 876 0.70 14.72 3.51
N GLY A 877 0.24 13.47 3.49
CA GLY A 877 1.04 12.36 3.95
C GLY A 877 1.03 11.12 3.07
N GLY A 878 1.65 10.08 3.63
CA GLY A 878 2.02 8.90 2.89
C GLY A 878 3.46 9.00 2.36
N ARG A 879 3.88 7.95 1.66
CA ARG A 879 5.22 7.84 1.09
C ARG A 879 5.14 7.29 -0.31
N SER A 880 6.02 7.79 -1.16
CA SER A 880 6.36 7.16 -2.43
C SER A 880 7.52 6.20 -2.17
N LEU A 881 7.33 4.93 -2.51
CA LEU A 881 8.31 3.86 -2.34
C LEU A 881 8.82 3.40 -3.69
N LEU A 882 10.07 2.96 -3.75
CA LEU A 882 10.68 2.27 -4.87
C LEU A 882 11.16 0.91 -4.37
N LEU A 883 10.84 -0.16 -5.09
CA LEU A 883 11.36 -1.48 -4.73
C LEU A 883 12.79 -1.61 -5.27
N ARG A 884 13.74 -1.93 -4.39
CA ARG A 884 15.16 -2.10 -4.72
C ARG A 884 15.70 -3.43 -4.22
N TYR A 885 16.73 -3.93 -4.89
CA TYR A 885 17.37 -5.21 -4.58
C TYR A 885 18.77 -4.97 -4.02
N GLN A 886 18.96 -5.28 -2.74
CA GLN A 886 20.22 -5.07 -2.04
C GLN A 886 21.28 -6.05 -2.53
N LYS A 887 22.51 -5.59 -2.77
CA LYS A 887 23.67 -6.45 -2.98
C LYS A 887 24.41 -6.66 -1.65
N TYR A 888 24.61 -7.90 -1.23
CA TYR A 888 25.21 -8.22 0.06
C TYR A 888 26.08 -9.49 -0.01
N ASN A 889 26.87 -9.72 1.05
CA ASN A 889 27.74 -10.88 1.17
C ASN A 889 27.09 -11.94 2.08
N VAL A 890 27.22 -13.22 1.68
CA VAL A 890 26.78 -14.38 2.47
C VAL A 890 27.94 -15.36 2.60
N LEU A 891 28.52 -15.40 3.79
CA LEU A 891 29.54 -16.38 4.16
C LEU A 891 28.87 -17.62 4.76
N GLY A 892 29.10 -18.77 4.16
CA GLY A 892 28.53 -20.05 4.60
C GLY A 892 29.57 -21.08 5.01
N PHE A 893 29.20 -21.91 5.97
CA PHE A 893 29.94 -23.10 6.39
C PHE A 893 28.98 -24.28 6.54
N SER A 894 29.22 -25.40 5.88
CA SER A 894 28.44 -26.62 6.07
C SER A 894 29.29 -27.81 6.44
N MET A 895 28.71 -28.74 7.20
CA MET A 895 29.34 -29.96 7.65
C MET A 895 28.33 -31.10 7.70
N ASP A 896 28.65 -32.24 7.10
CA ASP A 896 27.87 -33.48 7.27
C ASP A 896 28.73 -34.60 7.83
N PHE A 897 28.11 -35.48 8.61
CA PHE A 897 28.73 -36.74 9.01
C PHE A 897 27.69 -37.81 9.34
N ALA A 898 28.08 -39.07 9.12
CA ALA A 898 27.32 -40.22 9.59
C ALA A 898 27.73 -40.59 11.03
N GLU A 899 26.75 -40.81 11.90
CA GLU A 899 26.96 -41.23 13.29
C GLU A 899 26.57 -42.71 13.46
N ASP A 900 27.58 -43.51 13.83
CA ASP A 900 27.48 -44.96 13.82
C ASP A 900 26.68 -45.57 14.97
N VAL A 901 26.58 -44.92 16.12
CA VAL A 901 25.90 -45.49 17.31
C VAL A 901 24.38 -45.42 17.16
N THR A 902 23.89 -44.26 16.72
CA THR A 902 22.47 -43.94 16.52
C THR A 902 21.98 -44.30 15.12
N LYS A 903 22.91 -44.55 14.18
CA LYS A 903 22.64 -44.83 12.75
C LYS A 903 21.88 -43.70 12.08
N SER A 904 22.29 -42.46 12.37
CA SER A 904 21.73 -41.25 11.77
C SER A 904 22.80 -40.46 11.04
N ASN A 905 22.41 -39.73 10.01
CA ASN A 905 23.24 -38.72 9.37
C ASN A 905 22.88 -37.35 9.94
N TRP A 906 23.90 -36.54 10.21
CA TRP A 906 23.77 -35.20 10.74
C TRP A 906 24.32 -34.22 9.73
N GLY A 907 23.56 -33.18 9.45
CA GLY A 907 23.99 -32.03 8.66
C GLY A 907 23.93 -30.76 9.50
N LEU A 908 24.90 -29.88 9.29
CA LEU A 908 24.97 -28.55 9.88
C LEU A 908 25.23 -27.56 8.76
N GLU A 909 24.46 -26.48 8.70
CA GLU A 909 24.70 -25.36 7.81
C GLU A 909 24.63 -24.06 8.59
N PHE A 910 25.65 -23.24 8.47
CA PHE A 910 25.70 -21.91 9.05
C PHE A 910 25.86 -20.89 7.92
N THR A 911 25.17 -19.76 8.02
CA THR A 911 25.45 -18.56 7.23
C THR A 911 25.54 -17.34 8.13
N TRP A 912 26.42 -16.42 7.74
CA TRP A 912 26.46 -15.05 8.21
C TRP A 912 26.21 -14.15 7.01
N GLU A 913 25.23 -13.26 7.16
CA GLU A 913 24.83 -12.26 6.17
C GLU A 913 25.17 -10.89 6.75
N ASP A 914 25.97 -10.14 6.00
CA ASP A 914 26.52 -8.85 6.41
C ASP A 914 25.61 -7.70 5.96
N ASP A 915 25.30 -6.79 6.89
CA ASP A 915 24.53 -5.55 6.66
C ASP A 915 23.20 -5.73 5.88
N VAL A 916 22.45 -6.81 6.12
CA VAL A 916 21.15 -7.02 5.45
C VAL A 916 20.10 -6.03 5.94
N PHE A 917 19.33 -5.45 5.03
CA PHE A 917 18.24 -4.55 5.39
C PHE A 917 17.03 -5.32 5.92
N GLU A 918 16.63 -5.00 7.15
CA GLU A 918 15.44 -5.52 7.81
C GLU A 918 14.41 -4.41 7.98
N GLY A 919 13.13 -4.73 7.74
CA GLY A 919 12.06 -3.75 7.93
C GLY A 919 11.88 -3.41 9.41
N ASP A 920 11.97 -2.12 9.74
CA ASP A 920 11.84 -1.60 11.10
C ASP A 920 10.91 -0.38 11.14
N ASN A 921 9.80 -0.51 11.87
CA ASN A 921 8.81 0.54 12.07
C ASN A 921 9.25 1.65 13.04
N ASP A 922 10.35 1.47 13.76
CA ASP A 922 10.95 2.48 14.64
C ASP A 922 12.03 3.34 13.92
N GLU A 923 12.35 3.03 12.64
CA GLU A 923 13.28 3.80 11.81
C GLU A 923 12.56 4.69 10.79
N PHE A 924 13.11 5.88 10.52
CA PHE A 924 12.51 6.85 9.60
C PHE A 924 12.45 6.31 8.16
N LEU A 925 13.50 5.60 7.73
CA LEU A 925 13.53 4.96 6.42
C LEU A 925 12.58 3.75 6.36
N GLY A 926 12.15 3.20 7.50
CA GLY A 926 11.34 1.99 7.57
C GLY A 926 12.15 0.69 7.49
N TYR A 927 13.48 0.78 7.45
CA TYR A 927 14.40 -0.35 7.48
C TYR A 927 15.73 0.04 8.15
N GLU A 928 16.45 -0.96 8.66
CA GLU A 928 17.78 -0.82 9.27
C GLU A 928 18.72 -1.93 8.76
N PRO A 929 20.01 -1.64 8.46
CA PRO A 929 21.02 -2.67 8.24
C PRO A 929 21.37 -3.40 9.53
N THR A 930 21.40 -4.74 9.46
CA THR A 930 21.82 -5.59 10.58
C THR A 930 22.49 -6.87 10.07
N ASN A 931 23.25 -7.52 10.94
CA ASN A 931 23.79 -8.85 10.66
C ASN A 931 22.76 -9.93 10.95
N ARG A 932 22.66 -10.90 10.04
CA ARG A 932 21.83 -12.09 10.22
C ARG A 932 22.69 -13.35 10.28
N TYR A 933 22.39 -14.19 11.26
CA TYR A 933 23.06 -15.47 11.47
C TYR A 933 22.04 -16.61 11.39
N ASN A 934 22.21 -17.50 10.42
CA ASN A 934 21.30 -18.61 10.22
C ASN A 934 22.02 -19.95 10.43
N LEU A 935 21.55 -20.75 11.37
CA LEU A 935 22.05 -22.09 11.63
C LEU A 935 20.95 -23.11 11.30
N THR A 936 21.26 -24.09 10.49
CA THR A 936 20.41 -25.24 10.24
C THR A 936 21.06 -26.50 10.76
N ILE A 937 20.29 -27.34 11.45
CA ILE A 937 20.69 -28.67 11.89
C ILE A 937 19.70 -29.67 11.31
N SER A 938 20.19 -30.61 10.50
CA SER A 938 19.40 -31.71 9.94
C SER A 938 19.82 -33.04 10.54
N VAL A 939 18.84 -33.93 10.77
CA VAL A 939 19.06 -35.29 11.24
C VAL A 939 18.19 -36.25 10.45
N ASP A 940 18.84 -37.21 9.81
CA ASP A 940 18.20 -38.23 8.99
C ASP A 940 18.42 -39.60 9.59
N ARG A 941 17.33 -40.37 9.72
CA ARG A 941 17.41 -41.71 10.28
C ARG A 941 16.38 -42.67 9.69
N PRO A 942 16.82 -43.73 8.98
CA PRO A 942 15.96 -44.87 8.70
C PRO A 942 15.71 -45.67 10.00
N THR A 943 14.44 -45.84 10.38
CA THR A 943 14.02 -46.49 11.63
C THR A 943 13.01 -47.61 11.37
N PHE A 944 13.23 -48.80 11.94
CA PHE A 944 12.23 -49.87 11.89
C PHE A 944 11.12 -49.64 12.92
N ILE A 945 9.87 -49.55 12.46
CA ILE A 945 8.67 -49.52 13.30
C ILE A 945 7.83 -50.75 12.97
N ASN A 946 8.25 -51.90 13.53
CA ASN A 946 7.80 -53.23 13.10
C ASN A 946 6.29 -53.46 13.17
N PHE A 947 5.56 -52.75 14.04
CA PHE A 947 4.10 -52.90 14.14
C PHE A 947 3.34 -52.16 13.02
N LEU A 948 3.96 -51.17 12.36
CA LEU A 948 3.39 -50.48 11.20
C LEU A 948 3.90 -51.09 9.89
N ASN A 949 5.18 -51.45 9.82
CA ASN A 949 5.79 -52.09 8.65
C ASN A 949 7.02 -52.90 9.09
N ALA A 950 6.94 -54.23 9.00
CA ALA A 950 8.05 -55.11 9.38
C ALA A 950 9.09 -55.29 8.26
N ASN A 951 8.75 -54.93 7.01
CA ASN A 951 9.57 -55.21 5.82
C ASN A 951 10.32 -53.98 5.31
N ARG A 952 9.96 -52.77 5.76
CA ARG A 952 10.58 -51.51 5.32
C ARG A 952 10.79 -50.57 6.50
N THR A 953 11.84 -49.77 6.45
CA THR A 953 12.09 -48.69 7.41
C THR A 953 11.19 -47.48 7.15
N PHE A 954 10.97 -46.70 8.20
CA PHE A 954 10.47 -45.33 8.11
C PHE A 954 11.68 -44.41 8.03
N PHE A 955 11.78 -43.62 6.97
CA PHE A 955 12.78 -42.57 6.91
C PHE A 955 12.23 -41.35 7.64
N ILE A 956 12.92 -40.97 8.72
CA ILE A 956 12.58 -39.81 9.54
C ILE A 956 13.67 -38.77 9.31
N ASN A 957 13.30 -37.65 8.70
CA ASN A 957 14.15 -36.47 8.49
C ASN A 957 13.60 -35.35 9.36
N THR A 958 14.45 -34.70 10.15
CA THR A 958 14.08 -33.47 10.88
C THR A 958 15.11 -32.40 10.64
N GLN A 959 14.65 -31.18 10.40
CA GLN A 959 15.50 -30.02 10.13
C GLN A 959 15.08 -28.87 11.04
N TRP A 960 16.04 -28.24 11.69
CA TRP A 960 15.83 -27.14 12.63
C TRP A 960 16.61 -25.93 12.16
N PHE A 961 15.89 -24.84 11.88
CA PHE A 961 16.42 -23.58 11.39
C PHE A 961 16.38 -22.58 12.54
N PHE A 962 17.53 -22.02 12.88
CA PHE A 962 17.70 -21.00 13.90
C PHE A 962 18.16 -19.73 13.20
N GLN A 963 17.35 -18.68 13.24
CA GLN A 963 17.71 -17.36 12.72
C GLN A 963 17.94 -16.42 13.89
N TYR A 964 19.12 -15.82 13.96
CA TYR A 964 19.45 -14.77 14.93
C TYR A 964 19.71 -13.46 14.19
N ILE A 965 18.97 -12.42 14.56
CA ILE A 965 19.11 -11.05 14.05
C ILE A 965 19.86 -10.24 15.11
N GLU A 966 21.00 -9.65 14.73
CA GLU A 966 21.76 -8.75 15.60
C GLU A 966 20.98 -7.44 15.83
N ASP A 967 21.19 -6.80 16.99
CA ASP A 967 20.56 -5.52 17.34
C ASP A 967 19.02 -5.47 17.23
N TYR A 968 18.35 -6.63 17.25
CA TYR A 968 16.90 -6.74 17.10
C TYR A 968 16.12 -5.84 18.08
N GLU A 969 15.31 -4.96 17.53
CA GLU A 969 14.41 -4.08 18.27
C GLU A 969 12.93 -4.50 18.16
N ARG A 970 12.05 -3.85 18.91
CA ARG A 970 10.61 -4.16 18.88
C ARG A 970 9.89 -3.64 17.63
N GLY A 971 10.49 -2.66 16.94
CA GLY A 971 9.97 -2.10 15.70
C GLY A 971 10.13 -3.03 14.49
N PHE A 972 11.05 -4.00 14.56
CA PHE A 972 11.26 -4.99 13.51
C PHE A 972 9.96 -5.73 13.15
N LEU A 973 9.70 -5.84 11.84
CA LEU A 973 8.52 -6.53 11.32
C LEU A 973 8.62 -8.05 11.48
N ASN A 974 9.84 -8.58 11.36
CA ASN A 974 10.16 -10.00 11.50
C ASN A 974 10.23 -10.44 12.97
N ASN A 975 10.16 -11.75 13.22
CA ASN A 975 10.31 -12.32 14.56
C ASN A 975 11.78 -12.49 14.95
N GLY A 976 12.14 -12.09 16.18
CA GLY A 976 13.49 -12.19 16.72
C GLY A 976 13.56 -11.89 18.23
N PRO A 977 14.76 -11.72 18.81
CA PRO A 977 16.07 -11.77 18.14
C PRO A 977 16.43 -13.18 17.64
N LEU A 978 15.94 -14.24 18.30
CA LEU A 978 16.09 -15.62 17.85
C LEU A 978 14.72 -16.16 17.41
N ASN A 979 14.61 -16.56 16.14
CA ASN A 979 13.48 -17.34 15.64
C ASN A 979 13.90 -18.79 15.33
N VAL A 980 12.97 -19.72 15.52
CA VAL A 980 13.20 -21.15 15.26
C VAL A 980 12.08 -21.69 14.37
N LEU A 981 12.44 -22.38 13.30
CA LEU A 981 11.54 -23.15 12.47
C LEU A 981 11.97 -24.62 12.48
N ALA A 982 11.02 -25.55 12.59
CA ALA A 982 11.30 -26.98 12.54
C ALA A 982 10.47 -27.65 11.44
N VAL A 983 11.12 -28.56 10.72
CA VAL A 983 10.52 -29.48 9.75
C VAL A 983 10.72 -30.91 10.25
N LEU A 984 9.68 -31.72 10.14
CA LEU A 984 9.71 -33.16 10.37
C LEU A 984 9.03 -33.86 9.20
N SER A 985 9.79 -34.66 8.46
CA SER A 985 9.31 -35.47 7.36
C SER A 985 9.43 -36.95 7.70
N ILE A 986 8.35 -37.70 7.51
CA ILE A 986 8.28 -39.14 7.78
C ILE A 986 7.69 -39.82 6.56
N ASN A 987 8.47 -40.68 5.92
CA ASN A 987 7.99 -41.48 4.79
C ASN A 987 8.32 -42.97 4.95
N THR A 988 7.55 -43.82 4.27
CA THR A 988 7.82 -45.26 4.16
C THR A 988 7.18 -45.82 2.89
N GLY A 989 7.43 -47.10 2.62
CA GLY A 989 6.90 -47.80 1.45
C GLY A 989 6.27 -49.14 1.81
N TYR A 990 5.11 -49.40 1.21
CA TYR A 990 4.35 -50.66 1.30
C TYR A 990 4.21 -51.28 -0.09
N PHE A 991 4.02 -52.61 -0.11
CA PHE A 991 3.79 -53.39 -1.35
C PHE A 991 4.88 -53.17 -2.41
N ASP A 992 6.14 -53.43 -2.05
CA ASP A 992 7.31 -53.20 -2.92
C ASP A 992 7.39 -51.75 -3.42
N ASP A 993 7.25 -50.80 -2.48
CA ASP A 993 7.27 -49.36 -2.72
C ASP A 993 6.20 -48.85 -3.71
N ARG A 994 5.14 -49.64 -3.96
CA ARG A 994 3.99 -49.18 -4.75
C ARG A 994 3.11 -48.20 -4.00
N LEU A 995 2.98 -48.33 -2.68
CA LEU A 995 2.22 -47.39 -1.84
C LEU A 995 3.19 -46.66 -0.90
N GLN A 996 3.32 -45.35 -1.08
CA GLN A 996 4.29 -44.51 -0.39
C GLN A 996 3.58 -43.39 0.38
N PRO A 997 3.17 -43.64 1.63
CA PRO A 997 2.72 -42.57 2.51
C PRO A 997 3.89 -41.67 2.93
N ASN A 998 3.63 -40.37 2.96
CA ASN A 998 4.53 -39.33 3.46
C ASN A 998 3.75 -38.37 4.37
N LEU A 999 4.37 -37.92 5.45
CA LEU A 999 3.86 -36.89 6.33
C LEU A 999 4.96 -35.85 6.55
N THR A 1000 4.69 -34.62 6.16
CA THR A 1000 5.56 -33.48 6.45
C THR A 1000 4.87 -32.55 7.44
N LEU A 1001 5.53 -32.23 8.53
CA LEU A 1001 5.10 -31.26 9.53
C LEU A 1001 6.08 -30.09 9.51
N VAL A 1002 5.56 -28.87 9.49
CA VAL A 1002 6.34 -27.63 9.54
C VAL A 1002 5.79 -26.78 10.67
N TYR A 1003 6.66 -26.20 11.49
CA TYR A 1003 6.25 -25.32 12.57
C TYR A 1003 7.25 -24.20 12.79
N ASP A 1004 6.77 -22.96 12.74
CA ASP A 1004 7.53 -21.76 13.08
C ASP A 1004 7.15 -21.29 14.49
N PHE A 1005 8.12 -21.34 15.41
CA PHE A 1005 7.88 -21.11 16.83
C PHE A 1005 7.65 -19.63 17.14
N GLY A 1006 8.30 -18.71 16.42
CA GLY A 1006 8.13 -17.27 16.63
C GLY A 1006 6.74 -16.80 16.26
N SER A 1007 6.28 -17.12 15.03
CA SER A 1007 4.95 -16.70 14.56
C SER A 1007 3.79 -17.53 15.12
N ASN A 1008 4.08 -18.68 15.75
CA ASN A 1008 3.07 -19.67 16.15
C ASN A 1008 2.21 -20.09 14.94
N SER A 1009 2.90 -20.46 13.85
CA SER A 1009 2.29 -20.91 12.61
C SER A 1009 2.90 -22.25 12.18
N GLY A 1010 2.19 -22.99 11.33
CA GLY A 1010 2.66 -24.30 10.90
C GLY A 1010 1.79 -24.92 9.82
N ALA A 1011 2.27 -26.07 9.33
CA ALA A 1011 1.56 -26.88 8.36
C ALA A 1011 1.69 -28.37 8.67
N ALA A 1012 0.65 -29.13 8.34
CA ALA A 1012 0.68 -30.59 8.34
C ALA A 1012 0.25 -31.09 6.95
N ILE A 1013 1.13 -31.85 6.29
CA ILE A 1013 0.95 -32.27 4.91
C ILE A 1013 1.04 -33.80 4.82
N PRO A 1014 -0.05 -34.52 5.12
CA PRO A 1014 -0.16 -35.94 4.80
C PRO A 1014 -0.41 -36.13 3.30
N GLN A 1015 0.37 -37.00 2.68
CA GLN A 1015 0.16 -37.40 1.29
C GLN A 1015 0.44 -38.90 1.10
N VAL A 1016 -0.14 -39.46 0.03
CA VAL A 1016 0.03 -40.85 -0.36
C VAL A 1016 0.26 -40.89 -1.86
N THR A 1017 1.40 -41.48 -2.25
CA THR A 1017 1.70 -41.79 -3.64
C THR A 1017 1.46 -43.27 -3.91
N TYR A 1018 0.70 -43.58 -4.96
CA TYR A 1018 0.50 -44.93 -5.46
C TYR A 1018 1.11 -45.08 -6.86
N ARG A 1019 2.08 -45.99 -7.00
CA ARG A 1019 2.73 -46.35 -8.28
C ARG A 1019 2.03 -47.57 -8.87
N TYR A 1020 1.20 -47.35 -9.89
CA TYR A 1020 0.47 -48.43 -10.57
C TYR A 1020 1.40 -49.24 -11.47
N THR A 1021 2.36 -48.58 -12.13
CA THR A 1021 3.41 -49.18 -12.95
C THR A 1021 4.74 -48.47 -12.70
N ALA A 1022 5.81 -48.84 -13.41
CA ALA A 1022 7.08 -48.11 -13.39
C ALA A 1022 6.95 -46.67 -13.92
N ASN A 1023 5.96 -46.45 -14.79
CA ASN A 1023 5.80 -45.22 -15.58
C ASN A 1023 4.57 -44.41 -15.17
N PHE A 1024 3.68 -44.96 -14.33
CA PHE A 1024 2.41 -44.32 -13.97
C PHE A 1024 2.19 -44.29 -12.46
N SER A 1025 2.03 -43.10 -11.92
CA SER A 1025 1.79 -42.86 -10.50
C SER A 1025 0.69 -41.81 -10.28
N ALA A 1026 0.02 -41.91 -9.13
CA ALA A 1026 -0.89 -40.89 -8.65
C ALA A 1026 -0.57 -40.55 -7.19
N THR A 1027 -0.56 -39.28 -6.85
CA THR A 1027 -0.34 -38.75 -5.50
C THR A 1027 -1.57 -37.98 -5.08
N PHE A 1028 -2.10 -38.30 -3.91
CA PHE A 1028 -3.15 -37.53 -3.26
C PHE A 1028 -2.62 -36.99 -1.93
N GLY A 1029 -2.89 -35.73 -1.62
CA GLY A 1029 -2.50 -35.14 -0.35
C GLY A 1029 -3.45 -34.06 0.12
N LEU A 1030 -3.31 -33.76 1.41
CA LEU A 1030 -3.96 -32.65 2.09
C LEU A 1030 -2.86 -31.80 2.72
N ALA A 1031 -3.03 -30.48 2.73
CA ALA A 1031 -2.21 -29.56 3.51
C ALA A 1031 -3.12 -28.77 4.44
N PHE A 1032 -2.84 -28.87 5.74
CA PHE A 1032 -3.51 -28.10 6.79
C PHE A 1032 -2.57 -27.00 7.24
N PHE A 1033 -3.02 -25.76 7.24
CA PHE A 1033 -2.25 -24.59 7.65
C PHE A 1033 -2.83 -23.98 8.93
N MET A 1034 -1.97 -23.38 9.74
CA MET A 1034 -2.36 -22.59 10.89
C MET A 1034 -1.44 -21.40 11.07
N GLY A 1035 -1.97 -20.31 11.61
CA GLY A 1035 -1.19 -19.11 11.89
C GLY A 1035 -2.02 -17.97 12.47
N ARG A 1036 -1.40 -16.83 12.70
CA ARG A 1036 -2.05 -15.65 13.29
C ARG A 1036 -1.39 -14.36 12.79
N GLU A 1037 -2.15 -13.27 12.82
CA GLU A 1037 -1.57 -11.93 12.74
C GLU A 1037 -0.95 -11.51 14.06
N GLU A 1038 0.17 -10.80 13.96
CA GLU A 1038 0.95 -10.29 15.09
C GLU A 1038 0.94 -8.75 15.10
N PRO A 1039 0.64 -8.10 16.23
CA PRO A 1039 0.66 -6.64 16.31
C PRO A 1039 2.10 -6.12 16.43
N ARG A 1040 2.52 -5.30 15.47
CA ARG A 1040 3.75 -4.52 15.49
C ARG A 1040 3.46 -3.07 15.89
N PRO A 1041 4.43 -2.34 16.45
CA PRO A 1041 4.32 -0.89 16.54
C PRO A 1041 4.00 -0.31 15.16
N MET A 1042 3.14 0.69 15.10
CA MET A 1042 2.88 1.45 13.87
C MET A 1042 4.17 2.07 13.32
N ALA A 1043 4.39 2.08 11.99
CA ALA A 1043 5.55 2.75 11.39
C ALA A 1043 5.64 4.25 11.78
N LEU A 1044 6.85 4.78 11.95
CA LEU A 1044 7.06 6.23 12.16
C LEU A 1044 6.48 7.05 11.00
N GLU A 1045 6.84 6.66 9.78
CA GLU A 1045 6.33 7.25 8.54
C GLU A 1045 5.59 6.19 7.73
N GLN A 1046 4.27 6.36 7.64
CA GLN A 1046 3.40 5.38 6.99
C GLN A 1046 3.41 5.56 5.47
N THR A 1047 3.26 4.45 4.74
CA THR A 1047 3.06 4.50 3.28
C THR A 1047 1.74 5.19 2.91
N VAL A 1048 0.69 4.94 3.70
CA VAL A 1048 -0.64 5.58 3.58
C VAL A 1048 -1.02 6.09 4.97
N LEU A 1049 -1.43 7.35 5.06
CA LEU A 1049 -2.02 7.86 6.30
C LEU A 1049 -3.49 7.49 6.34
N GLY A 1050 -4.00 7.15 7.51
CA GLY A 1050 -5.44 7.03 7.74
C GLY A 1050 -5.80 7.59 9.10
N ILE A 1051 -7.11 7.76 9.34
CA ILE A 1051 -7.61 8.08 10.67
C ILE A 1051 -7.39 6.85 11.55
N ARG A 1052 -6.69 7.01 12.67
CA ARG A 1052 -6.44 5.90 13.61
C ARG A 1052 -6.97 6.24 14.99
N ALA A 1053 -7.98 5.50 15.43
CA ALA A 1053 -8.61 5.69 16.73
C ALA A 1053 -8.84 4.35 17.45
N GLY A 1054 -8.98 4.41 18.78
CA GLY A 1054 -9.27 3.24 19.61
C GLY A 1054 -8.04 2.48 20.12
N ARG A 1055 -8.27 1.27 20.66
CA ARG A 1055 -7.25 0.48 21.42
C ARG A 1055 -6.03 0.06 20.58
N HIS A 1056 -6.20 -0.06 19.26
CA HIS A 1056 -5.16 -0.54 18.33
C HIS A 1056 -4.59 0.54 17.41
N ALA A 1057 -4.88 1.83 17.66
CA ALA A 1057 -4.47 2.94 16.80
C ALA A 1057 -2.95 2.97 16.48
N TYR A 1058 -2.09 2.59 17.43
CA TYR A 1058 -0.63 2.54 17.27
C TYR A 1058 -0.08 1.15 16.93
N ARG A 1059 -0.90 0.29 16.32
CA ARG A 1059 -0.51 -1.06 15.92
C ARG A 1059 -0.77 -1.28 14.44
N ASP A 1060 0.24 -1.81 13.76
CA ASP A 1060 0.08 -2.46 12.46
C ASP A 1060 0.08 -3.97 12.68
N PHE A 1061 -0.56 -4.73 11.81
CA PHE A 1061 -0.64 -6.19 11.93
C PHE A 1061 0.09 -6.84 10.78
N VAL A 1062 0.97 -7.79 11.10
CA VAL A 1062 1.78 -8.52 10.12
C VAL A 1062 1.48 -10.02 10.17
N GLU A 1063 1.66 -10.69 9.05
CA GLU A 1063 1.58 -12.15 8.93
C GLU A 1063 2.99 -12.70 8.71
N ASN A 1064 3.58 -13.29 9.76
CA ASN A 1064 4.93 -13.86 9.70
C ASN A 1064 4.90 -15.37 9.53
N GLY A 1065 5.98 -15.94 8.96
CA GLY A 1065 6.13 -17.37 8.76
C GLY A 1065 5.05 -17.97 7.86
N LEU A 1066 4.47 -19.10 8.26
CA LEU A 1066 3.40 -19.75 7.51
C LEU A 1066 2.04 -19.05 7.66
N SER A 1067 1.94 -18.00 8.50
CA SER A 1067 0.69 -17.24 8.66
C SER A 1067 0.21 -16.58 7.36
N VAL A 1068 1.11 -16.33 6.41
CA VAL A 1068 0.79 -15.75 5.09
C VAL A 1068 -0.13 -16.66 4.26
N VAL A 1069 -0.10 -17.97 4.50
CA VAL A 1069 -0.91 -18.98 3.79
C VAL A 1069 -1.91 -19.69 4.71
N ARG A 1070 -2.18 -19.15 5.91
CA ARG A 1070 -3.04 -19.79 6.93
C ARG A 1070 -4.47 -20.07 6.48
N ASP A 1071 -5.01 -19.28 5.56
CA ASP A 1071 -6.39 -19.41 5.07
C ASP A 1071 -6.48 -20.28 3.79
N ARG A 1072 -5.49 -21.17 3.56
CA ARG A 1072 -5.31 -21.92 2.30
C ARG A 1072 -5.23 -23.44 2.49
N ASP A 1073 -6.04 -24.00 3.39
CA ASP A 1073 -6.11 -25.46 3.50
C ASP A 1073 -6.41 -26.09 2.14
N GLU A 1074 -5.61 -27.08 1.75
CA GLU A 1074 -5.48 -27.49 0.36
C GLU A 1074 -5.65 -29.01 0.22
N ALA A 1075 -6.45 -29.45 -0.75
CA ALA A 1075 -6.38 -30.82 -1.25
C ALA A 1075 -5.78 -30.83 -2.65
N PHE A 1076 -4.90 -31.78 -2.90
CA PHE A 1076 -4.24 -31.92 -4.19
C PHE A 1076 -4.20 -33.37 -4.69
N LEU A 1077 -4.31 -33.50 -6.00
CA LEU A 1077 -4.15 -34.74 -6.76
C LEU A 1077 -3.17 -34.49 -7.89
N ARG A 1078 -2.12 -35.30 -7.96
CA ARG A 1078 -1.12 -35.29 -9.03
C ARG A 1078 -1.13 -36.65 -9.71
N VAL A 1079 -1.28 -36.68 -11.03
CA VAL A 1079 -1.23 -37.91 -11.83
C VAL A 1079 -0.09 -37.75 -12.82
N ARG A 1080 0.94 -38.59 -12.71
CA ARG A 1080 2.16 -38.50 -13.49
C ARG A 1080 2.35 -39.74 -14.36
N TYR A 1081 2.69 -39.50 -15.62
CA TYR A 1081 3.12 -40.49 -16.58
C TYR A 1081 4.50 -40.13 -17.13
N THR A 1082 5.48 -41.01 -16.96
CA THR A 1082 6.85 -40.83 -17.47
C THR A 1082 7.11 -41.78 -18.64
N PHE A 1083 7.79 -41.32 -19.67
CA PHE A 1083 8.07 -42.10 -20.88
C PHE A 1083 9.49 -41.90 -21.39
#